data_AF-A0ABC9B5Z2-F1
#
_entry.id   AF-A0ABC9B5Z2-F1
#
_cell.length_a   1.000
_cell.length_b   1.000
_cell.length_c   1.000
_cell.angle_alpha   90.00
_cell.angle_beta   90.00
_cell.angle_gamma   90.00
#
_symmetry.space_group_name_H-M   'P 1'
#
loop_
_entity.id
_entity.type
_entity.pdbx_description
1 polymer ?
#
loop_
_entity_poly.entity_id
_entity_poly.type
_entity_poly.pdbx_seq_one_letter_code
_entity_poly.pdbx_strand_id
1 'polypeptide(L)'
;MAPSVVYSIDDKDELSFISFMMELRRILANHSDHEDIFDHHPDSNLSSSREHPLLAKQSATQPSRWLEVELKVVEGKETLSTTLLMRDDNLYVLGFMNQKGEVYGLHDKSCARMLPSKYKPKQLGCDVSYRSLLGAESRREVVETLTDARLGRCFAVDAVRVLSCFPEWVDGTDMDPVIALLRGLDGRDMNPMMALAGLIFMVCESARMNVLHNLFADGWGLGKFGDTRLTPEMLISKRKKTKEMLECYVWNYGKMSSDLRTWMSNGYAKSRDFSSHKEVSRTDVEMHPISQLQDVYLVLNCYRAHGASSRQNDAGGPSLGRRRVELLAMRADLKVVGTTIMVFDGKRGQIIYEKEEQGDREQGMIDLVLTGPNKGISANGCFAIKIDIPATTTAGSSSGDAGGSIYWKWDCYDPEFAEDVDKPQPVRRTISSSSSPGRNVEVTYAVLSSALEATAQVKLHLKDGHSPRVHGNITARIGGFEAPSILFRREKETGQRFYPTDSRFLELARSVVAVPCGRMIHIEVDLQIETSINQGASNNSKPLKFYLNFDSGIPDTQCYEGYDGDNVEVMVTWYPEVSTATTPEPSRQVNIQMTTRPQPDIREISYTVGDEGEGFRRFITELRSLVADHPRRKDILEDHPDEELSSTRNHPVLAMKGRLLRIKLQAETSSTTLLIGDHCLSIYGFMNQSGDWYGLGYDLTMFAPGYDSIRLDWDLDRGDIIRFCPDKNSMASILNDVNDNEEVMNRLHSARLGKTFAEDAVRVLSHFAPGEAEGDDDASARLALADLIFMVCESAKMNPIRDAFAHGWSTGTGFTKQWLYHSELISVALLNWKDDKYCSWTMNPRHAKIIGIQSPIDALQVIHLVRNFTVEERQLLHYAIYGSPSDEE
;
A
#
# COMPACT_ATOMS: atom_id res chain seq x y z
N MET A 1 -37.05 8.22 9.01
CA MET A 1 -36.25 7.18 9.71
C MET A 1 -34.96 7.00 8.94
N ALA A 2 -33.85 6.71 9.62
CA ALA A 2 -32.62 6.29 8.94
C ALA A 2 -32.90 4.94 8.25
N PRO A 3 -32.44 4.70 7.01
CA PRO A 3 -32.51 3.35 6.45
C PRO A 3 -31.66 2.42 7.32
N SER A 4 -32.26 1.27 7.65
CA SER A 4 -31.62 0.23 8.45
C SER A 4 -31.44 -1.02 7.62
N VAL A 5 -30.27 -1.65 7.71
CA VAL A 5 -30.00 -2.97 7.13
C VAL A 5 -29.78 -3.93 8.28
N VAL A 6 -30.49 -5.05 8.31
CA VAL A 6 -30.34 -6.08 9.34
C VAL A 6 -29.78 -7.32 8.68
N TYR A 7 -28.69 -7.85 9.23
CA TYR A 7 -28.07 -9.07 8.75
C TYR A 7 -27.78 -10.03 9.90
N SER A 8 -28.32 -11.25 9.79
CA SER A 8 -28.04 -12.34 10.69
C SER A 8 -26.86 -13.14 10.15
N ILE A 9 -25.71 -13.10 10.84
CA ILE A 9 -24.47 -13.81 10.42
C ILE A 9 -24.67 -15.35 10.49
N ASP A 10 -25.72 -15.79 11.18
CA ASP A 10 -26.09 -17.20 11.27
C ASP A 10 -26.78 -17.78 10.05
N ASP A 11 -27.15 -16.98 9.05
CA ASP A 11 -27.56 -17.50 7.76
C ASP A 11 -26.32 -18.11 7.07
N LYS A 12 -26.34 -19.44 6.85
CA LYS A 12 -25.14 -20.31 6.87
C LYS A 12 -24.46 -20.51 5.52
N ASP A 13 -24.54 -19.56 4.60
CA ASP A 13 -23.96 -19.74 3.28
C ASP A 13 -23.46 -18.45 2.64
N GLU A 14 -22.67 -18.63 1.58
CA GLU A 14 -22.19 -17.58 0.69
C GLU A 14 -23.32 -16.68 0.17
N LEU A 15 -24.48 -17.28 -0.18
CA LEU A 15 -25.63 -16.56 -0.74
C LEU A 15 -26.21 -15.53 0.23
N SER A 16 -26.23 -15.82 1.53
CA SER A 16 -26.69 -14.88 2.56
C SER A 16 -25.82 -13.62 2.62
N PHE A 17 -24.50 -13.77 2.55
CA PHE A 17 -23.56 -12.65 2.55
C PHE A 17 -23.68 -11.83 1.27
N ILE A 18 -23.78 -12.50 0.10
CA ILE A 18 -24.01 -11.83 -1.18
C ILE A 18 -25.31 -11.03 -1.12
N SER A 19 -26.41 -11.62 -0.65
CA SER A 19 -27.71 -10.95 -0.55
C SER A 19 -27.65 -9.72 0.36
N PHE A 20 -26.98 -9.83 1.51
CA PHE A 20 -26.75 -8.70 2.42
C PHE A 20 -25.95 -7.58 1.75
N MET A 21 -24.86 -7.90 1.07
CA MET A 21 -24.02 -6.92 0.37
C MET A 21 -24.79 -6.22 -0.76
N MET A 22 -25.59 -6.97 -1.53
CA MET A 22 -26.39 -6.41 -2.61
C MET A 22 -27.50 -5.50 -2.10
N GLU A 23 -28.16 -5.86 -1.00
CA GLU A 23 -29.17 -4.99 -0.37
C GLU A 23 -28.53 -3.70 0.18
N LEU A 24 -27.37 -3.81 0.82
CA LEU A 24 -26.62 -2.64 1.30
C LEU A 24 -26.22 -1.72 0.14
N ARG A 25 -25.65 -2.28 -0.93
CA ARG A 25 -25.29 -1.54 -2.17
C ARG A 25 -26.51 -0.87 -2.80
N ARG A 26 -27.65 -1.55 -2.87
CA ARG A 26 -28.92 -1.02 -3.41
C ARG A 26 -29.43 0.16 -2.59
N ILE A 27 -29.38 0.08 -1.26
CA ILE A 27 -29.78 1.18 -0.37
C ILE A 27 -28.84 2.39 -0.52
N LEU A 28 -27.55 2.13 -0.61
CA LEU A 28 -26.51 3.15 -0.79
C LEU A 28 -26.69 3.90 -2.11
N ALA A 29 -26.93 3.19 -3.22
CA ALA A 29 -27.17 3.78 -4.55
C ALA A 29 -28.51 4.53 -4.66
N ASN A 30 -29.50 4.18 -3.83
CA ASN A 30 -30.83 4.80 -3.87
C ASN A 30 -30.88 6.09 -3.03
N HIS A 31 -30.36 7.19 -3.56
CA HIS A 31 -30.41 8.53 -2.96
C HIS A 31 -30.92 9.60 -3.96
N SER A 32 -31.15 10.82 -3.47
CA SER A 32 -31.70 11.93 -4.27
C SER A 32 -30.84 12.27 -5.49
N ASP A 33 -29.53 12.29 -5.31
CA ASP A 33 -28.52 12.59 -6.34
C ASP A 33 -28.01 11.34 -7.06
N HIS A 34 -28.80 10.26 -7.15
CA HIS A 34 -28.35 9.01 -7.78
C HIS A 34 -27.83 9.26 -9.20
N GLU A 35 -26.61 8.82 -9.44
CA GLU A 35 -25.88 8.94 -10.69
C GLU A 35 -25.04 7.67 -10.82
N ASP A 36 -24.80 7.19 -12.03
CA ASP A 36 -23.86 6.12 -12.34
C ASP A 36 -22.70 6.66 -13.19
N ILE A 37 -21.53 6.03 -13.09
CA ILE A 37 -20.38 6.39 -13.94
C ILE A 37 -20.75 6.36 -15.43
N PHE A 38 -21.67 5.49 -15.84
CA PHE A 38 -22.06 5.35 -17.25
C PHE A 38 -23.29 6.14 -17.68
N ASP A 39 -23.97 6.88 -16.79
CA ASP A 39 -25.24 7.57 -17.13
C ASP A 39 -25.12 8.54 -18.33
N HIS A 40 -23.93 9.02 -18.63
CA HIS A 40 -23.65 9.92 -19.77
C HIS A 40 -22.83 9.27 -20.89
N HIS A 41 -22.64 7.95 -20.84
CA HIS A 41 -21.85 7.22 -21.81
C HIS A 41 -22.54 7.19 -23.19
N PRO A 42 -21.80 7.41 -24.31
CA PRO A 42 -22.40 7.46 -25.65
C PRO A 42 -22.99 6.11 -26.11
N ASP A 43 -22.51 5.00 -25.54
CA ASP A 43 -23.08 3.66 -25.75
C ASP A 43 -24.35 3.47 -24.88
N SER A 44 -25.47 3.17 -25.53
CA SER A 44 -26.77 2.94 -24.88
C SER A 44 -26.81 1.71 -23.98
N ASN A 45 -25.99 0.69 -24.25
CA ASN A 45 -25.91 -0.51 -23.42
C ASN A 45 -25.19 -0.22 -22.10
N LEU A 46 -24.11 0.57 -22.16
CA LEU A 46 -23.37 0.96 -20.96
C LEU A 46 -24.15 1.97 -20.11
N SER A 47 -24.78 2.96 -20.73
CA SER A 47 -25.61 3.95 -20.00
C SER A 47 -26.87 3.38 -19.36
N SER A 48 -27.25 2.15 -19.68
CA SER A 48 -28.37 1.46 -19.04
C SER A 48 -27.96 0.40 -18.01
N SER A 49 -26.66 0.09 -17.86
CA SER A 49 -26.20 -0.99 -16.98
C SER A 49 -26.41 -0.68 -15.50
N ARG A 50 -26.18 0.58 -15.10
CA ARG A 50 -26.26 1.04 -13.69
C ARG A 50 -25.42 0.19 -12.72
N GLU A 51 -24.30 -0.35 -13.22
CA GLU A 51 -23.46 -1.31 -12.50
C GLU A 51 -22.46 -0.65 -11.54
N HIS A 52 -22.20 0.65 -11.67
CA HIS A 52 -21.21 1.40 -10.87
C HIS A 52 -21.77 2.71 -10.34
N PRO A 53 -22.74 2.63 -9.41
CA PRO A 53 -23.40 3.82 -8.89
C PRO A 53 -22.44 4.66 -8.05
N LEU A 54 -22.61 5.97 -8.18
CA LEU A 54 -21.96 6.97 -7.36
C LEU A 54 -22.63 7.02 -5.99
N LEU A 55 -21.82 7.23 -4.95
CA LEU A 55 -22.36 7.54 -3.63
C LEU A 55 -23.02 8.93 -3.60
N ALA A 56 -23.78 9.20 -2.54
CA ALA A 56 -24.31 10.54 -2.29
C ALA A 56 -23.18 11.58 -2.23
N LYS A 57 -23.48 12.82 -2.63
CA LYS A 57 -22.53 13.93 -2.53
C LYS A 57 -22.05 14.07 -1.09
N GLN A 58 -20.74 14.08 -0.90
CA GLN A 58 -20.12 14.10 0.40
C GLN A 58 -20.35 15.44 1.10
N SER A 59 -20.93 15.39 2.29
CA SER A 59 -21.05 16.54 3.17
C SER A 59 -19.85 16.67 4.09
N ALA A 60 -19.38 17.90 4.28
CA ALA A 60 -18.27 18.20 5.19
C ALA A 60 -18.60 17.79 6.64
N THR A 61 -19.83 18.05 7.10
CA THR A 61 -20.26 17.75 8.47
C THR A 61 -21.09 16.46 8.51
N GLN A 62 -22.41 16.53 8.64
CA GLN A 62 -23.28 15.36 8.63
C GLN A 62 -23.71 15.01 7.20
N PRO A 63 -23.73 13.72 6.82
CA PRO A 63 -24.31 13.30 5.55
C PRO A 63 -25.80 13.62 5.52
N SER A 64 -26.39 13.66 4.33
CA SER A 64 -27.85 13.83 4.18
C SER A 64 -28.62 12.68 4.83
N ARG A 65 -28.01 11.49 4.90
CA ARG A 65 -28.62 10.28 5.44
C ARG A 65 -27.59 9.42 6.17
N TRP A 66 -28.01 8.89 7.31
CA TRP A 66 -27.24 7.92 8.10
C TRP A 66 -27.79 6.53 7.84
N LEU A 67 -26.90 5.53 7.77
CA LEU A 67 -27.26 4.13 7.69
C LEU A 67 -26.96 3.43 9.01
N GLU A 68 -27.94 2.66 9.47
CA GLU A 68 -27.82 1.80 10.65
C GLU A 68 -27.71 0.35 10.16
N VAL A 69 -26.50 -0.22 10.19
CA VAL A 69 -26.25 -1.60 9.76
C VAL A 69 -26.18 -2.49 10.99
N GLU A 70 -27.29 -3.16 11.31
CA GLU A 70 -27.43 -4.07 12.44
C GLU A 70 -26.94 -5.47 12.06
N LEU A 71 -25.94 -5.96 12.78
CA LEU A 71 -25.39 -7.30 12.65
C LEU A 71 -25.85 -8.15 13.85
N LYS A 72 -26.43 -9.32 13.57
CA LYS A 72 -27.02 -10.23 14.56
C LYS A 72 -26.32 -11.58 14.58
N VAL A 73 -26.22 -12.14 15.78
CA VAL A 73 -25.82 -13.51 16.05
C VAL A 73 -26.87 -14.14 16.99
N VAL A 74 -27.42 -15.27 16.60
CA VAL A 74 -28.42 -16.08 17.30
C VAL A 74 -27.76 -17.34 17.85
N GLU A 75 -27.63 -17.41 19.17
CA GLU A 75 -27.04 -18.54 19.89
C GLU A 75 -28.08 -19.19 20.82
N GLY A 76 -28.63 -20.32 20.38
CA GLY A 76 -29.69 -20.98 21.12
C GLY A 76 -30.95 -20.12 21.21
N LYS A 77 -31.19 -19.53 22.39
CA LYS A 77 -32.33 -18.61 22.66
C LYS A 77 -31.92 -17.15 22.75
N GLU A 78 -30.63 -16.85 22.77
CA GLU A 78 -30.12 -15.49 22.88
C GLU A 78 -29.81 -14.93 21.50
N THR A 79 -30.05 -13.64 21.31
CA THR A 79 -29.67 -12.90 20.10
C THR A 79 -28.81 -11.75 20.54
N LEU A 80 -27.55 -11.74 20.10
CA LEU A 80 -26.59 -10.67 20.29
C LEU A 80 -26.62 -9.77 19.06
N SER A 81 -26.47 -8.46 19.26
CA SER A 81 -26.45 -7.52 18.14
C SER A 81 -25.58 -6.31 18.39
N THR A 82 -25.04 -5.79 17.29
CA THR A 82 -24.35 -4.50 17.25
C THR A 82 -24.77 -3.77 15.98
N THR A 83 -24.89 -2.45 16.04
CA THR A 83 -25.26 -1.63 14.88
C THR A 83 -24.12 -0.69 14.51
N LEU A 84 -23.62 -0.78 13.28
CA LEU A 84 -22.65 0.16 12.74
C LEU A 84 -23.36 1.44 12.31
N LEU A 85 -22.88 2.60 12.79
CA LEU A 85 -23.39 3.91 12.42
C LEU A 85 -22.57 4.46 11.25
N MET A 86 -23.09 4.25 10.05
CA MET A 86 -22.38 4.48 8.79
C MET A 86 -22.93 5.71 8.06
N ARG A 87 -22.04 6.46 7.43
CA ARG A 87 -22.41 7.53 6.49
C ARG A 87 -22.75 6.95 5.12
N ASP A 88 -23.80 7.42 4.47
CA ASP A 88 -24.16 6.92 3.13
C ASP A 88 -23.31 7.53 1.99
N ASP A 89 -22.72 8.70 2.22
CA ASP A 89 -21.95 9.45 1.21
C ASP A 89 -20.50 8.96 1.01
N ASN A 90 -19.96 8.18 1.95
CA ASN A 90 -18.59 7.66 1.86
C ASN A 90 -18.35 6.33 2.61
N LEU A 91 -19.38 5.74 3.23
CA LEU A 91 -19.32 4.51 4.02
C LEU A 91 -18.35 4.54 5.22
N TYR A 92 -17.93 5.72 5.71
CA TYR A 92 -17.22 5.75 6.99
C TYR A 92 -18.18 5.40 8.12
N VAL A 93 -17.77 4.45 8.95
CA VAL A 93 -18.40 4.16 10.24
C VAL A 93 -17.84 5.14 11.26
N LEU A 94 -18.71 5.90 11.92
CA LEU A 94 -18.30 6.86 12.97
C LEU A 94 -18.51 6.33 14.38
N GLY A 95 -18.95 5.08 14.51
CA GLY A 95 -19.24 4.46 15.79
C GLY A 95 -20.11 3.23 15.66
N PHE A 96 -20.39 2.59 16.79
CA PHE A 96 -21.32 1.47 16.87
C PHE A 96 -22.27 1.64 18.06
N MET A 97 -23.40 0.95 17.99
CA MET A 97 -24.38 0.83 19.06
C MET A 97 -24.36 -0.61 19.59
N ASN A 98 -24.21 -0.77 20.89
CA ASN A 98 -24.29 -2.09 21.53
C ASN A 98 -25.74 -2.57 21.64
N GLN A 99 -25.95 -3.80 22.13
CA GLN A 99 -27.29 -4.38 22.28
C GLN A 99 -28.18 -3.63 23.29
N LYS A 100 -27.59 -2.88 24.23
CA LYS A 100 -28.32 -2.05 25.20
C LYS A 100 -28.77 -0.70 24.60
N GLY A 101 -28.42 -0.41 23.35
CA GLY A 101 -28.71 0.85 22.69
C GLY A 101 -27.74 1.98 23.03
N GLU A 102 -26.63 1.67 23.72
CA GLU A 102 -25.58 2.66 24.01
C GLU A 102 -24.67 2.84 22.81
N VAL A 103 -24.43 4.11 22.44
CA VAL A 103 -23.63 4.46 21.26
C VAL A 103 -22.23 4.85 21.66
N TYR A 104 -21.26 4.36 20.91
CA TYR A 104 -19.84 4.62 21.07
C TYR A 104 -19.29 5.23 19.79
N GLY A 105 -18.80 6.47 19.87
CA GLY A 105 -18.32 7.25 18.74
C GLY A 105 -16.80 7.24 18.59
N LEU A 106 -16.34 7.13 17.35
CA LEU A 106 -14.95 7.28 16.92
C LEU A 106 -14.59 8.76 16.86
N HIS A 107 -14.27 9.34 18.01
CA HIS A 107 -13.67 10.66 18.09
C HIS A 107 -12.70 10.74 19.28
N ASP A 108 -11.56 11.40 19.09
CA ASP A 108 -10.61 11.74 20.16
C ASP A 108 -10.94 13.13 20.77
N LYS A 109 -10.29 13.52 21.88
CA LYS A 109 -10.48 14.80 22.58
C LYS A 109 -10.29 16.00 21.65
N SER A 110 -9.43 15.86 20.66
CA SER A 110 -9.16 16.87 19.63
C SER A 110 -10.21 16.90 18.51
N CYS A 111 -11.20 15.98 18.51
CA CYS A 111 -12.17 15.83 17.44
C CYS A 111 -13.52 16.47 17.76
N ALA A 112 -14.07 17.18 16.77
CA ALA A 112 -15.42 17.69 16.83
C ALA A 112 -16.44 16.60 16.49
N ARG A 113 -17.54 16.54 17.25
CA ARG A 113 -18.59 15.52 17.09
C ARG A 113 -19.28 15.66 15.73
N MET A 114 -19.30 14.56 14.96
CA MET A 114 -20.05 14.45 13.71
C MET A 114 -21.32 13.61 13.84
N LEU A 115 -21.35 12.64 14.75
CA LEU A 115 -22.55 11.84 14.99
C LEU A 115 -23.71 12.74 15.46
N PRO A 116 -24.95 12.49 14.99
CA PRO A 116 -26.13 13.24 15.40
C PRO A 116 -26.30 13.27 16.92
N SER A 117 -26.63 14.44 17.47
CA SER A 117 -26.79 14.65 18.92
C SER A 117 -27.81 13.72 19.57
N LYS A 118 -28.79 13.21 18.79
CA LYS A 118 -29.79 12.23 19.25
C LYS A 118 -29.16 10.94 19.81
N TYR A 119 -28.00 10.54 19.31
CA TYR A 119 -27.34 9.29 19.74
C TYR A 119 -26.57 9.41 21.06
N LYS A 120 -26.27 10.64 21.50
CA LYS A 120 -25.47 10.90 22.73
C LYS A 120 -24.24 9.98 22.85
N PRO A 121 -23.35 9.97 21.83
CA PRO A 121 -22.26 8.99 21.77
C PRO A 121 -21.27 9.16 22.93
N LYS A 122 -20.89 8.04 23.53
CA LYS A 122 -19.75 7.91 24.44
C LYS A 122 -18.46 7.86 23.61
N GLN A 123 -17.39 8.45 24.13
CA GLN A 123 -16.14 8.61 23.39
C GLN A 123 -15.27 7.35 23.46
N LEU A 124 -14.70 6.91 22.32
CA LEU A 124 -13.76 5.78 22.26
C LEU A 124 -12.28 6.18 22.27
N GLY A 125 -11.95 7.45 22.01
CA GLY A 125 -10.55 7.93 22.06
C GLY A 125 -9.70 7.59 20.82
N CYS A 126 -10.34 7.16 19.73
CA CYS A 126 -9.70 6.87 18.46
C CYS A 126 -10.46 7.51 17.29
N ASP A 127 -9.77 7.72 16.17
CA ASP A 127 -10.33 8.23 14.93
C ASP A 127 -10.77 7.11 13.97
N VAL A 128 -11.36 7.48 12.82
CA VAL A 128 -11.91 6.55 11.82
C VAL A 128 -10.88 5.78 10.99
N SER A 129 -9.58 6.02 11.17
CA SER A 129 -8.52 5.32 10.43
C SER A 129 -8.19 3.98 11.05
N TYR A 130 -7.86 2.99 10.22
CA TYR A 130 -7.39 1.68 10.72
C TYR A 130 -6.18 1.80 11.65
N ARG A 131 -5.29 2.78 11.41
CA ARG A 131 -4.14 3.04 12.28
C ARG A 131 -4.58 3.44 13.69
N SER A 132 -5.52 4.38 13.81
CA SER A 132 -6.02 4.81 15.12
C SER A 132 -6.90 3.76 15.79
N LEU A 133 -7.73 3.04 15.03
CA LEU A 133 -8.56 1.96 15.56
C LEU A 133 -7.68 0.86 16.16
N LEU A 134 -6.66 0.41 15.42
CA LEU A 134 -5.80 -0.69 15.84
C LEU A 134 -4.64 -0.26 16.77
N GLY A 135 -4.50 1.04 17.04
CA GLY A 135 -3.38 1.57 17.83
C GLY A 135 -2.01 1.39 17.16
N ALA A 136 -1.99 1.24 15.83
CA ALA A 136 -0.78 0.93 15.08
C ALA A 136 0.13 2.15 14.86
N GLU A 137 1.43 1.93 14.80
CA GLU A 137 2.46 2.92 14.52
C GLU A 137 2.76 3.03 13.02
N SER A 138 2.34 2.07 12.19
CA SER A 138 2.60 2.09 10.76
C SER A 138 1.49 1.44 9.93
N ARG A 139 1.50 1.70 8.62
CA ARG A 139 0.64 0.97 7.67
C ARG A 139 0.94 -0.52 7.64
N ARG A 140 2.22 -0.89 7.77
CA ARG A 140 2.67 -2.28 7.80
C ARG A 140 2.05 -3.02 8.97
N GLU A 141 2.05 -2.42 10.15
CA GLU A 141 1.46 -3.03 11.35
C GLU A 141 -0.07 -3.21 11.23
N VAL A 142 -0.77 -2.24 10.62
CA VAL A 142 -2.20 -2.40 10.29
C VAL A 142 -2.43 -3.61 9.38
N VAL A 143 -1.60 -3.76 8.34
CA VAL A 143 -1.68 -4.88 7.40
C VAL A 143 -1.43 -6.20 8.11
N GLU A 144 -0.37 -6.29 8.91
CA GLU A 144 -0.03 -7.48 9.68
C GLU A 144 -1.17 -7.87 10.64
N THR A 145 -1.67 -6.90 11.41
CA THR A 145 -2.77 -7.10 12.36
C THR A 145 -4.03 -7.64 11.70
N LEU A 146 -4.50 -7.01 10.61
CA LEU A 146 -5.70 -7.48 9.90
C LEU A 146 -5.48 -8.80 9.14
N THR A 147 -4.25 -9.03 8.66
CA THR A 147 -3.86 -10.29 8.01
C THR A 147 -3.87 -11.46 9.00
N ASP A 148 -3.38 -11.23 10.22
CA ASP A 148 -3.33 -12.22 11.28
C ASP A 148 -4.68 -12.46 11.97
N ALA A 149 -5.61 -11.51 11.83
CA ALA A 149 -6.98 -11.61 12.32
C ALA A 149 -7.78 -12.81 11.77
N ARG A 150 -7.36 -13.35 10.61
CA ARG A 150 -8.08 -14.41 9.87
C ARG A 150 -9.55 -14.05 9.59
N LEU A 151 -9.78 -12.84 9.07
CA LEU A 151 -11.11 -12.29 8.80
C LEU A 151 -12.04 -13.25 8.05
N GLY A 152 -13.31 -13.27 8.41
CA GLY A 152 -14.34 -14.14 7.84
C GLY A 152 -15.49 -14.35 8.83
N ARG A 153 -16.41 -15.28 8.53
CA ARG A 153 -17.63 -15.50 9.32
C ARG A 153 -17.38 -15.72 10.82
N CYS A 154 -16.43 -16.56 11.22
CA CYS A 154 -16.12 -16.79 12.64
C CYS A 154 -15.63 -15.51 13.33
N PHE A 155 -14.76 -14.73 12.67
CA PHE A 155 -14.33 -13.44 13.17
C PHE A 155 -15.53 -12.49 13.32
N ALA A 156 -16.44 -12.46 12.34
CA ALA A 156 -17.62 -11.60 12.38
C ALA A 156 -18.55 -11.95 13.55
N VAL A 157 -18.76 -13.24 13.82
CA VAL A 157 -19.51 -13.73 15.00
C VAL A 157 -18.84 -13.27 16.30
N ASP A 158 -17.54 -13.50 16.44
CA ASP A 158 -16.77 -13.09 17.61
C ASP A 158 -16.79 -11.57 17.79
N ALA A 159 -16.70 -10.81 16.70
CA ALA A 159 -16.75 -9.35 16.71
C ALA A 159 -18.12 -8.83 17.15
N VAL A 160 -19.23 -9.42 16.66
CA VAL A 160 -20.59 -9.04 17.12
C VAL A 160 -20.75 -9.33 18.60
N ARG A 161 -20.28 -10.48 19.10
CA ARG A 161 -20.30 -10.81 20.54
C ARG A 161 -19.59 -9.74 21.37
N VAL A 162 -18.37 -9.37 20.97
CA VAL A 162 -17.55 -8.38 21.68
C VAL A 162 -18.24 -7.01 21.71
N LEU A 163 -18.72 -6.52 20.57
CA LEU A 163 -19.34 -5.20 20.49
C LEU A 163 -20.75 -5.15 21.12
N SER A 164 -21.51 -6.24 21.06
CA SER A 164 -22.83 -6.37 21.67
C SER A 164 -22.78 -6.17 23.19
N CYS A 165 -21.73 -6.67 23.84
CA CYS A 165 -21.55 -6.65 25.29
C CYS A 165 -20.66 -5.50 25.82
N PHE A 166 -20.15 -4.64 24.94
CA PHE A 166 -19.29 -3.51 25.36
C PHE A 166 -20.06 -2.52 26.27
N PRO A 167 -19.50 -2.00 27.38
CA PRO A 167 -18.11 -2.10 27.85
C PRO A 167 -17.91 -3.19 28.91
N GLU A 168 -18.94 -3.98 29.21
CA GLU A 168 -18.91 -5.05 30.21
C GLU A 168 -18.09 -6.27 29.76
N TRP A 169 -17.50 -6.19 28.56
CA TRP A 169 -16.49 -7.11 28.11
C TRP A 169 -15.24 -7.00 28.99
N VAL A 170 -15.05 -7.98 29.88
CA VAL A 170 -13.87 -8.11 30.75
C VAL A 170 -12.82 -8.92 30.01
N ASP A 171 -11.62 -8.35 29.86
CA ASP A 171 -10.44 -9.07 29.37
C ASP A 171 -10.21 -10.31 30.24
N GLY A 172 -9.95 -11.46 29.63
CA GLY A 172 -10.29 -12.83 30.08
C GLY A 172 -9.76 -13.35 31.43
N THR A 173 -9.79 -12.54 32.49
CA THR A 173 -9.21 -12.80 33.80
C THR A 173 -10.25 -13.12 34.88
N ASP A 174 -11.55 -12.89 34.62
CA ASP A 174 -12.64 -13.07 35.61
C ASP A 174 -13.92 -13.69 34.99
N MET A 175 -13.77 -14.64 34.06
CA MET A 175 -14.89 -15.27 33.34
C MET A 175 -15.11 -16.75 33.68
N ASP A 176 -16.37 -17.18 33.57
CA ASP A 176 -16.86 -18.55 33.76
C ASP A 176 -16.01 -19.59 32.97
N PRO A 177 -15.57 -20.69 33.61
CA PRO A 177 -14.74 -21.72 32.98
C PRO A 177 -15.34 -22.32 31.70
N VAL A 178 -16.66 -22.34 31.55
CA VAL A 178 -17.35 -22.86 30.36
C VAL A 178 -17.20 -21.92 29.17
N ILE A 179 -17.21 -20.60 29.39
CA ILE A 179 -16.98 -19.60 28.33
C ILE A 179 -15.48 -19.53 27.98
N ALA A 180 -14.59 -19.73 28.95
CA ALA A 180 -13.15 -19.90 28.69
C ALA A 180 -12.87 -21.15 27.85
N LEU A 181 -13.60 -22.26 28.07
CA LEU A 181 -13.49 -23.49 27.28
C LEU A 181 -13.95 -23.30 25.83
N LEU A 182 -14.98 -22.47 25.60
CA LEU A 182 -15.42 -22.09 24.24
C LEU A 182 -14.42 -21.15 23.53
N ARG A 183 -13.61 -20.38 24.29
CA ARG A 183 -12.52 -19.53 23.77
C ARG A 183 -11.20 -20.29 23.53
N GLY A 184 -11.02 -21.46 24.13
CA GLY A 184 -9.72 -22.13 24.30
C GLY A 184 -9.14 -22.93 23.13
N LEU A 185 -9.55 -22.72 21.87
CA LEU A 185 -8.94 -23.44 20.73
C LEU A 185 -8.07 -22.58 19.78
N ASP A 186 -8.14 -21.24 19.85
CA ASP A 186 -7.47 -20.38 18.84
C ASP A 186 -6.57 -19.24 19.39
N GLY A 187 -6.53 -18.98 20.70
CA GLY A 187 -5.60 -17.99 21.29
C GLY A 187 -5.67 -16.56 20.71
N ARG A 188 -6.85 -16.11 20.24
CA ARG A 188 -7.03 -14.78 19.63
C ARG A 188 -7.32 -13.70 20.68
N ASP A 189 -6.43 -12.71 20.78
CA ASP A 189 -6.66 -11.47 21.56
C ASP A 189 -7.60 -10.51 20.80
N MET A 190 -8.90 -10.86 20.74
CA MET A 190 -9.92 -10.00 20.11
C MET A 190 -10.40 -8.93 21.10
N ASN A 191 -9.99 -7.68 20.89
CA ASN A 191 -10.51 -6.51 21.61
C ASN A 191 -11.62 -5.77 20.80
N PRO A 192 -12.38 -4.84 21.41
CA PRO A 192 -13.46 -4.12 20.72
C PRO A 192 -13.03 -3.33 19.49
N MET A 193 -11.82 -2.76 19.48
CA MET A 193 -11.34 -2.00 18.34
C MET A 193 -10.94 -2.91 17.18
N MET A 194 -10.32 -4.05 17.48
CA MET A 194 -10.05 -5.10 16.51
C MET A 194 -11.33 -5.62 15.88
N ALA A 195 -12.34 -5.90 16.71
CA ALA A 195 -13.67 -6.32 16.27
C ALA A 195 -14.30 -5.29 15.30
N LEU A 196 -14.29 -4.01 15.68
CA LEU A 196 -14.82 -2.94 14.84
C LEU A 196 -14.04 -2.79 13.52
N ALA A 197 -12.71 -2.79 13.58
CA ALA A 197 -11.85 -2.68 12.39
C ALA A 197 -12.10 -3.82 11.39
N GLY A 198 -12.17 -5.08 11.88
CA GLY A 198 -12.44 -6.21 11.01
C GLY A 198 -13.86 -6.21 10.43
N LEU A 199 -14.87 -5.76 11.18
CA LEU A 199 -16.23 -5.57 10.65
C LEU A 199 -16.29 -4.46 9.59
N ILE A 200 -15.60 -3.34 9.79
CA ILE A 200 -15.48 -2.27 8.78
C ILE A 200 -14.86 -2.85 7.50
N PHE A 201 -13.78 -3.62 7.64
CA PHE A 201 -13.11 -4.25 6.50
C PHE A 201 -14.02 -5.22 5.74
N MET A 202 -14.74 -6.10 6.44
CA MET A 202 -15.61 -7.11 5.81
C MET A 202 -16.91 -6.54 5.23
N VAL A 203 -17.46 -5.47 5.80
CA VAL A 203 -18.77 -4.91 5.42
C VAL A 203 -18.60 -3.69 4.52
N CYS A 204 -17.85 -2.68 4.97
CA CYS A 204 -17.77 -1.39 4.27
C CYS A 204 -16.91 -1.52 3.02
N GLU A 205 -15.74 -2.16 3.13
CA GLU A 205 -14.83 -2.29 2.00
C GLU A 205 -15.39 -3.27 0.95
N SER A 206 -16.10 -4.33 1.35
CA SER A 206 -16.85 -5.19 0.43
C SER A 206 -18.03 -4.48 -0.23
N ALA A 207 -18.71 -3.57 0.47
CA ALA A 207 -19.73 -2.75 -0.16
C ALA A 207 -19.12 -1.84 -1.24
N ARG A 208 -17.93 -1.28 -1.01
CA ARG A 208 -17.18 -0.47 -1.98
C ARG A 208 -16.62 -1.28 -3.15
N MET A 209 -16.00 -2.42 -2.89
CA MET A 209 -15.14 -3.16 -3.82
C MET A 209 -15.69 -4.55 -4.17
N ASN A 210 -15.67 -4.92 -5.45
CA ASN A 210 -16.01 -6.27 -5.93
C ASN A 210 -14.98 -7.31 -5.50
N VAL A 211 -13.69 -6.97 -5.51
CA VAL A 211 -12.61 -7.89 -5.11
C VAL A 211 -12.73 -8.35 -3.66
N LEU A 212 -13.07 -7.45 -2.73
CA LEU A 212 -13.29 -7.82 -1.33
C LEU A 212 -14.63 -8.54 -1.12
N HIS A 213 -15.68 -8.10 -1.83
CA HIS A 213 -16.96 -8.81 -1.85
C HIS A 213 -16.78 -10.29 -2.22
N ASN A 214 -16.10 -10.57 -3.34
CA ASN A 214 -15.87 -11.93 -3.83
C ASN A 214 -14.99 -12.73 -2.85
N LEU A 215 -13.91 -12.12 -2.33
CA LEU A 215 -13.05 -12.76 -1.34
C LEU A 215 -13.82 -13.26 -0.11
N PHE A 216 -14.73 -12.44 0.43
CA PHE A 216 -15.49 -12.81 1.62
C PHE A 216 -16.68 -13.71 1.30
N ALA A 217 -17.34 -13.54 0.15
CA ALA A 217 -18.41 -14.42 -0.31
C ALA A 217 -17.92 -15.87 -0.42
N ASP A 218 -16.85 -16.11 -1.22
CA ASP A 218 -16.25 -17.44 -1.43
C ASP A 218 -15.87 -18.13 -0.11
N GLY A 219 -15.44 -17.33 0.88
CA GLY A 219 -14.97 -17.80 2.17
C GLY A 219 -16.05 -17.86 3.27
N TRP A 220 -17.26 -17.35 3.04
CA TRP A 220 -18.23 -17.12 4.13
C TRP A 220 -18.80 -18.42 4.70
N GLY A 221 -19.13 -19.37 3.80
CA GLY A 221 -19.72 -20.67 4.16
C GLY A 221 -18.76 -21.63 4.88
N LEU A 222 -17.45 -21.41 4.79
CA LEU A 222 -16.41 -22.27 5.38
C LEU A 222 -16.25 -22.10 6.90
N GLY A 223 -16.93 -21.11 7.51
CA GLY A 223 -16.76 -20.74 8.92
C GLY A 223 -17.69 -21.44 9.92
N LYS A 224 -17.77 -22.78 9.94
CA LYS A 224 -18.38 -23.50 11.08
C LYS A 224 -17.29 -23.93 12.06
N PHE A 225 -17.51 -23.66 13.35
CA PHE A 225 -16.71 -24.15 14.48
C PHE A 225 -16.39 -25.65 14.30
N GLY A 226 -15.10 -25.98 14.22
CA GLY A 226 -14.60 -27.35 14.13
C GLY A 226 -13.69 -27.70 12.95
N ASP A 227 -13.30 -26.75 12.09
CA ASP A 227 -12.47 -27.09 10.93
C ASP A 227 -10.96 -27.07 11.24
N THR A 228 -10.53 -28.15 11.89
CA THR A 228 -9.14 -28.66 11.92
C THR A 228 -8.57 -28.97 10.51
N ARG A 229 -8.94 -28.24 9.44
CA ARG A 229 -8.49 -28.48 8.06
C ARG A 229 -8.22 -27.25 7.20
N LEU A 230 -8.09 -26.04 7.76
CA LEU A 230 -7.32 -25.03 7.04
C LEU A 230 -5.86 -25.48 7.03
N THR A 231 -5.41 -25.99 5.88
CA THR A 231 -3.99 -26.35 5.73
C THR A 231 -3.15 -25.09 5.93
N PRO A 232 -1.89 -25.23 6.40
CA PRO A 232 -0.96 -24.10 6.48
C PRO A 232 -0.91 -23.30 5.16
N GLU A 233 -1.06 -23.97 4.02
CA GLU A 233 -1.07 -23.38 2.69
C GLU A 233 -2.30 -22.49 2.43
N MET A 234 -3.49 -22.91 2.86
CA MET A 234 -4.71 -22.10 2.76
C MET A 234 -4.65 -20.86 3.65
N LEU A 235 -4.05 -20.99 4.84
CA LEU A 235 -3.83 -19.85 5.74
C LEU A 235 -2.84 -18.84 5.14
N ILE A 236 -1.73 -19.30 4.56
CA ILE A 236 -0.75 -18.44 3.88
C ILE A 236 -1.40 -17.73 2.68
N SER A 237 -2.19 -18.45 1.87
CA SER A 237 -2.92 -17.88 0.73
C SER A 237 -3.92 -16.79 1.17
N LYS A 238 -4.73 -17.08 2.20
CA LYS A 238 -5.70 -16.13 2.74
C LYS A 238 -5.02 -14.89 3.33
N ARG A 239 -3.89 -15.07 4.00
CA ARG A 239 -3.06 -13.96 4.51
C ARG A 239 -2.53 -13.09 3.38
N LYS A 240 -1.96 -13.70 2.34
CA LYS A 240 -1.46 -13.00 1.15
C LYS A 240 -2.57 -12.19 0.47
N LYS A 241 -3.74 -12.78 0.26
CA LYS A 241 -4.90 -12.08 -0.32
C LYS A 241 -5.35 -10.90 0.55
N THR A 242 -5.43 -11.07 1.88
CA THR A 242 -5.84 -9.98 2.79
C THR A 242 -4.86 -8.79 2.73
N LYS A 243 -3.55 -9.09 2.69
CA LYS A 243 -2.50 -8.09 2.51
C LYS A 243 -2.66 -7.32 1.19
N GLU A 244 -2.83 -8.04 0.09
CA GLU A 244 -3.07 -7.47 -1.24
C GLU A 244 -4.32 -6.58 -1.29
N MET A 245 -5.42 -7.00 -0.65
CA MET A 245 -6.65 -6.21 -0.55
C MET A 245 -6.43 -4.85 0.12
N LEU A 246 -5.63 -4.81 1.19
CA LEU A 246 -5.32 -3.55 1.90
C LEU A 246 -4.41 -2.64 1.07
N GLU A 247 -3.32 -3.19 0.56
CA GLU A 247 -2.25 -2.45 -0.10
C GLU A 247 -2.67 -1.92 -1.48
N CYS A 248 -3.35 -2.74 -2.27
CA CYS A 248 -3.70 -2.43 -3.66
C CYS A 248 -5.06 -1.72 -3.79
N TYR A 249 -6.03 -2.03 -2.94
CA TYR A 249 -7.43 -1.60 -3.14
C TYR A 249 -7.91 -0.62 -2.07
N VAL A 250 -7.95 -1.03 -0.79
CA VAL A 250 -8.57 -0.22 0.27
C VAL A 250 -7.91 1.15 0.43
N TRP A 251 -6.58 1.23 0.39
CA TRP A 251 -5.89 2.52 0.49
C TRP A 251 -5.95 3.39 -0.77
N ASN A 252 -6.29 2.80 -1.91
CA ASN A 252 -6.36 3.45 -3.21
C ASN A 252 -7.79 3.78 -3.66
N TYR A 253 -8.82 3.32 -2.95
CA TYR A 253 -10.24 3.55 -3.28
C TYR A 253 -10.56 5.00 -3.65
N GLY A 254 -10.06 5.96 -2.87
CA GLY A 254 -10.30 7.38 -3.14
C GLY A 254 -9.62 7.90 -4.41
N LYS A 255 -8.44 7.35 -4.75
CA LYS A 255 -7.73 7.65 -6.01
C LYS A 255 -8.47 7.03 -7.19
N MET A 256 -8.76 5.73 -7.12
CA MET A 256 -9.52 5.02 -8.16
C MET A 256 -10.86 5.70 -8.46
N SER A 257 -11.61 6.10 -7.42
CA SER A 257 -12.85 6.84 -7.61
C SER A 257 -12.65 8.20 -8.29
N SER A 258 -11.56 8.90 -7.97
CA SER A 258 -11.20 10.18 -8.62
C SER A 258 -10.83 9.99 -10.09
N ASP A 259 -10.08 8.94 -10.41
CA ASP A 259 -9.67 8.61 -11.77
C ASP A 259 -10.90 8.28 -12.63
N LEU A 260 -11.82 7.45 -12.10
CA LEU A 260 -13.12 7.14 -12.73
C LEU A 260 -13.97 8.40 -12.96
N ARG A 261 -14.05 9.30 -11.99
CA ARG A 261 -14.78 10.58 -12.11
C ARG A 261 -14.16 11.48 -13.18
N THR A 262 -12.83 11.52 -13.25
CA THR A 262 -12.10 12.31 -14.24
C THR A 262 -12.32 11.75 -15.65
N TRP A 263 -12.29 10.43 -15.79
CA TRP A 263 -12.61 9.75 -17.04
C TRP A 263 -14.04 10.04 -17.51
N MET A 264 -15.02 9.96 -16.60
CA MET A 264 -16.41 10.34 -16.86
C MET A 264 -16.53 11.81 -17.30
N SER A 265 -15.87 12.75 -16.61
CA SER A 265 -15.94 14.17 -16.95
C SER A 265 -15.26 14.53 -18.28
N ASN A 266 -14.30 13.72 -18.72
CA ASN A 266 -13.59 13.90 -19.99
C ASN A 266 -14.30 13.20 -21.17
N GLY A 267 -15.59 12.85 -21.01
CA GLY A 267 -16.40 12.25 -22.07
C GLY A 267 -15.93 10.85 -22.46
N TYR A 268 -15.34 10.10 -21.50
CA TYR A 268 -14.87 8.73 -21.68
C TYR A 268 -13.80 8.55 -22.75
N ALA A 269 -13.11 9.63 -23.14
CA ALA A 269 -12.04 9.59 -24.13
C ALA A 269 -10.96 8.59 -23.72
N LYS A 270 -10.47 7.80 -24.69
CA LYS A 270 -9.28 6.95 -24.49
C LYS A 270 -8.09 7.85 -24.18
N SER A 271 -7.26 7.45 -23.21
CA SER A 271 -5.96 8.08 -22.93
C SER A 271 -5.05 7.95 -24.16
N ARG A 272 -5.26 8.81 -25.17
CA ARG A 272 -4.50 8.81 -26.44
C ARG A 272 -3.84 10.15 -26.77
N ASP A 273 -4.06 11.18 -25.96
CA ASP A 273 -3.39 12.49 -26.08
C ASP A 273 -2.27 12.74 -25.03
N PHE A 274 -1.83 11.70 -24.31
CA PHE A 274 -0.64 11.75 -23.45
C PHE A 274 0.65 11.30 -24.18
N SER A 275 0.59 11.05 -25.49
CA SER A 275 1.66 10.43 -26.28
C SER A 275 2.64 11.40 -26.95
N SER A 276 2.83 12.59 -26.38
CA SER A 276 4.01 13.40 -26.69
C SER A 276 4.61 13.96 -25.41
N HIS A 277 5.37 13.16 -24.66
CA HIS A 277 6.63 13.55 -24.01
C HIS A 277 7.34 12.31 -23.46
N LYS A 278 8.67 12.40 -23.41
CA LYS A 278 9.69 11.34 -23.30
C LYS A 278 9.50 10.35 -22.14
N GLU A 279 10.05 9.15 -22.36
CA GLU A 279 10.47 8.12 -21.39
C GLU A 279 10.21 8.48 -19.92
N VAL A 280 9.09 7.99 -19.39
CA VAL A 280 8.75 7.99 -17.96
C VAL A 280 8.80 6.56 -17.46
N SER A 281 9.37 6.38 -16.27
CA SER A 281 9.63 5.10 -15.62
C SER A 281 8.36 4.26 -15.34
N ARG A 282 8.46 2.92 -15.44
CA ARG A 282 7.35 1.90 -15.38
C ARG A 282 6.54 1.75 -14.07
N THR A 283 6.52 2.71 -13.13
CA THR A 283 5.77 2.57 -11.83
C THR A 283 4.37 3.13 -11.94
N ASP A 284 4.11 3.88 -13.01
CA ASP A 284 2.86 4.57 -13.27
C ASP A 284 2.21 4.00 -14.52
N VAL A 285 1.94 2.70 -14.53
CA VAL A 285 0.88 2.20 -15.41
C VAL A 285 -0.43 2.66 -14.79
N GLU A 286 -0.89 3.84 -15.22
CA GLU A 286 -2.22 4.34 -14.92
C GLU A 286 -3.22 3.25 -15.37
N MET A 287 -3.79 2.52 -14.40
CA MET A 287 -4.73 1.44 -14.72
C MET A 287 -5.86 2.01 -15.55
N HIS A 288 -6.11 1.41 -16.72
CA HIS A 288 -7.19 1.84 -17.59
C HIS A 288 -8.50 1.92 -16.78
N PRO A 289 -9.28 3.01 -16.86
CA PRO A 289 -10.50 3.20 -16.05
C PRO A 289 -11.46 1.99 -16.04
N ILE A 290 -11.55 1.26 -17.16
CA ILE A 290 -12.34 0.02 -17.26
C ILE A 290 -11.84 -1.09 -16.31
N SER A 291 -10.53 -1.26 -16.11
CA SER A 291 -9.99 -2.23 -15.15
C SER A 291 -10.39 -1.86 -13.73
N GLN A 292 -10.37 -0.57 -13.39
CA GLN A 292 -10.77 -0.11 -12.06
C GLN A 292 -12.26 -0.39 -11.78
N LEU A 293 -13.12 -0.38 -12.80
CA LEU A 293 -14.54 -0.74 -12.64
C LEU A 293 -14.74 -2.23 -12.32
N GLN A 294 -13.86 -3.14 -12.76
CA GLN A 294 -13.94 -4.54 -12.34
C GLN A 294 -13.78 -4.67 -10.81
N ASP A 295 -12.96 -3.80 -10.23
CA ASP A 295 -12.62 -3.84 -8.80
C ASP A 295 -13.55 -2.97 -7.94
N VAL A 296 -14.04 -1.84 -8.45
CA VAL A 296 -14.86 -0.86 -7.71
C VAL A 296 -16.33 -1.01 -8.05
N TYR A 297 -17.18 -1.21 -7.04
CA TYR A 297 -18.64 -1.20 -7.20
C TYR A 297 -19.24 0.18 -6.90
N LEU A 298 -19.08 0.68 -5.66
CA LEU A 298 -19.61 1.99 -5.25
C LEU A 298 -18.54 3.06 -5.44
N VAL A 299 -18.74 3.98 -6.38
CA VAL A 299 -17.74 5.03 -6.67
C VAL A 299 -17.94 6.23 -5.76
N LEU A 300 -16.87 6.69 -5.11
CA LEU A 300 -16.94 7.90 -4.29
C LEU A 300 -17.24 9.10 -5.20
N ASN A 301 -18.32 9.81 -4.90
CA ASN A 301 -18.74 11.00 -5.63
C ASN A 301 -17.84 12.20 -5.28
N CYS A 302 -16.58 12.15 -5.69
CA CYS A 302 -15.59 13.18 -5.43
C CYS A 302 -15.58 14.27 -6.52
N TYR A 303 -14.83 15.34 -6.24
CA TYR A 303 -14.64 16.49 -7.14
C TYR A 303 -14.28 16.08 -8.58
N ARG A 304 -14.96 16.71 -9.56
CA ARG A 304 -14.69 16.57 -11.00
C ARG A 304 -13.53 17.49 -11.38
N ALA A 305 -12.38 16.94 -11.76
CA ALA A 305 -11.31 17.77 -12.29
C ALA A 305 -11.70 18.30 -13.68
N HIS A 306 -12.13 19.56 -13.77
CA HIS A 306 -12.37 20.21 -15.05
C HIS A 306 -11.06 20.83 -15.58
N GLY A 307 -10.58 20.35 -16.72
CA GLY A 307 -9.75 21.15 -17.63
C GLY A 307 -8.39 21.64 -17.11
N ALA A 308 -7.71 20.91 -16.24
CA ALA A 308 -6.30 21.19 -15.97
C ALA A 308 -5.46 20.86 -17.20
N SER A 309 -5.26 21.85 -18.08
CA SER A 309 -4.16 21.86 -19.03
C SER A 309 -2.88 21.48 -18.29
N SER A 310 -2.17 20.48 -18.81
CA SER A 310 -0.85 20.02 -18.40
C SER A 310 0.20 21.13 -18.50
N ARG A 311 0.11 22.14 -17.65
CA ARG A 311 1.18 23.10 -17.37
C ARG A 311 1.66 22.88 -15.94
N GLN A 312 2.09 21.66 -15.63
CA GLN A 312 3.05 21.45 -14.56
C GLN A 312 4.43 21.44 -15.18
N ASN A 313 5.21 22.44 -14.78
CA ASN A 313 6.62 22.55 -15.11
C ASN A 313 7.38 21.33 -14.57
N ASP A 314 8.29 20.84 -15.41
CA ASP A 314 9.42 19.95 -15.16
C ASP A 314 9.84 19.78 -13.69
N ALA A 315 9.29 18.75 -13.03
CA ALA A 315 9.88 18.05 -11.89
C ALA A 315 9.29 16.63 -11.86
N GLY A 316 9.92 15.71 -12.59
CA GLY A 316 9.43 14.35 -12.80
C GLY A 316 9.46 13.49 -11.54
N GLY A 317 8.29 13.04 -11.08
CA GLY A 317 8.10 11.99 -10.09
C GLY A 317 6.61 11.61 -9.94
N PRO A 318 6.28 10.35 -9.59
CA PRO A 318 4.89 9.89 -9.42
C PRO A 318 4.14 10.68 -8.36
N SER A 319 2.90 11.10 -8.63
CA SER A 319 2.09 11.83 -7.64
C SER A 319 1.52 10.88 -6.55
N LEU A 320 2.31 10.63 -5.50
CA LEU A 320 1.86 9.97 -4.25
C LEU A 320 0.90 10.84 -3.40
N GLY A 321 0.71 12.10 -3.80
CA GLY A 321 -0.11 13.07 -3.08
C GLY A 321 -1.59 12.71 -3.04
N ARG A 322 -2.28 13.23 -2.04
CA ARG A 322 -3.74 13.18 -1.92
C ARG A 322 -4.32 14.59 -2.02
N ARG A 323 -5.58 14.70 -2.43
CA ARG A 323 -6.31 15.97 -2.37
C ARG A 323 -6.45 16.42 -0.92
N ARG A 324 -5.87 17.58 -0.58
CA ARG A 324 -5.83 18.10 0.78
C ARG A 324 -6.08 19.59 0.84
N VAL A 325 -6.37 20.09 2.03
CA VAL A 325 -6.44 21.52 2.33
C VAL A 325 -5.35 21.85 3.33
N GLU A 326 -4.59 22.91 3.05
CA GLU A 326 -3.80 23.60 4.07
C GLU A 326 -4.56 24.81 4.58
N LEU A 327 -4.71 24.93 5.90
CA LEU A 327 -5.17 26.15 6.57
C LEU A 327 -3.95 26.89 7.08
N LEU A 328 -3.53 27.95 6.38
CA LEU A 328 -2.27 28.63 6.64
C LEU A 328 -2.38 29.60 7.82
N ALA A 329 -3.42 30.43 7.80
CA ALA A 329 -3.64 31.45 8.81
C ALA A 329 -5.14 31.74 9.00
N MET A 330 -5.50 32.13 10.22
CA MET A 330 -6.82 32.68 10.51
C MET A 330 -6.67 33.95 11.33
N ARG A 331 -7.50 34.95 11.00
CA ARG A 331 -7.59 36.21 11.74
C ARG A 331 -9.02 36.41 12.14
N ALA A 332 -9.28 36.79 13.39
CA ALA A 332 -10.65 36.95 13.85
C ALA A 332 -10.75 37.97 14.98
N ASP A 333 -11.92 38.61 15.10
CA ASP A 333 -12.28 39.41 16.30
C ASP A 333 -13.13 38.54 17.25
N LEU A 334 -12.50 37.58 17.92
CA LEU A 334 -13.17 36.64 18.84
C LEU A 334 -12.84 37.00 20.28
N LYS A 335 -13.69 37.85 20.88
CA LYS A 335 -13.53 38.33 22.26
C LYS A 335 -14.01 37.35 23.32
N VAL A 336 -14.88 36.41 22.98
CA VAL A 336 -15.60 35.55 23.94
C VAL A 336 -14.78 34.32 24.32
N VAL A 337 -14.48 34.16 25.60
CA VAL A 337 -13.84 32.97 26.17
C VAL A 337 -14.74 31.74 25.95
N GLY A 338 -14.13 30.59 25.64
CA GLY A 338 -14.81 29.35 25.25
C GLY A 338 -15.25 29.32 23.78
N THR A 339 -14.85 30.31 22.97
CA THR A 339 -15.05 30.23 21.52
C THR A 339 -14.18 29.11 20.94
N THR A 340 -14.79 28.23 20.15
CA THR A 340 -14.11 27.10 19.51
C THR A 340 -14.19 27.21 17.99
N ILE A 341 -13.09 26.94 17.29
CA ILE A 341 -13.05 26.84 15.83
C ILE A 341 -12.79 25.39 15.47
N MET A 342 -13.62 24.85 14.58
CA MET A 342 -13.59 23.47 14.13
C MET A 342 -13.52 23.42 12.61
N VAL A 343 -12.76 22.46 12.08
CA VAL A 343 -12.75 22.11 10.66
C VAL A 343 -13.30 20.70 10.47
N PHE A 344 -14.12 20.50 9.44
CA PHE A 344 -14.70 19.22 9.07
C PHE A 344 -14.42 18.89 7.61
N ASP A 345 -14.08 17.65 7.30
CA ASP A 345 -13.69 17.21 5.94
C ASP A 345 -14.52 16.02 5.42
N GLY A 346 -15.66 15.76 6.06
CA GLY A 346 -16.53 14.62 5.78
C GLY A 346 -16.00 13.26 6.25
N LYS A 347 -14.76 13.18 6.75
CA LYS A 347 -14.20 12.00 7.43
C LYS A 347 -14.18 12.19 8.94
N ARG A 348 -13.80 13.40 9.38
CA ARG A 348 -13.65 13.78 10.79
C ARG A 348 -13.91 15.28 10.99
N GLY A 349 -14.16 15.65 12.23
CA GLY A 349 -14.10 17.04 12.69
C GLY A 349 -12.87 17.22 13.58
N GLN A 350 -12.17 18.35 13.47
CA GLN A 350 -10.98 18.68 14.27
C GLN A 350 -11.16 20.05 14.90
N ILE A 351 -10.92 20.16 16.21
CA ILE A 351 -10.82 21.45 16.90
C ILE A 351 -9.44 22.03 16.57
N ILE A 352 -9.42 23.23 16.00
CA ILE A 352 -8.18 23.90 15.54
C ILE A 352 -7.88 25.19 16.30
N TYR A 353 -8.76 25.60 17.21
CA TYR A 353 -8.55 26.72 18.11
C TYR A 353 -9.60 26.68 19.22
N GLU A 354 -9.20 27.00 20.45
CA GLU A 354 -10.08 27.25 21.58
C GLU A 354 -9.57 28.47 22.35
N LYS A 355 -10.48 29.39 22.69
CA LYS A 355 -10.13 30.57 23.48
C LYS A 355 -10.24 30.27 24.97
N GLU A 356 -9.12 30.05 25.64
CA GLU A 356 -9.08 29.67 27.06
C GLU A 356 -9.02 30.86 28.02
N GLU A 357 -8.31 31.95 27.68
CA GLU A 357 -8.03 33.04 28.63
C GLU A 357 -8.71 34.37 28.30
N GLN A 358 -8.95 35.15 29.35
CA GLN A 358 -9.45 36.53 29.31
C GLN A 358 -8.27 37.49 29.16
N GLY A 359 -7.62 37.45 27.99
CA GLY A 359 -6.54 38.38 27.66
C GLY A 359 -7.02 39.83 27.59
N ASP A 360 -6.11 40.77 27.83
CA ASP A 360 -6.35 42.20 27.72
C ASP A 360 -6.98 42.58 26.38
N ARG A 361 -7.71 43.70 26.37
CA ARG A 361 -8.58 44.16 25.27
C ARG A 361 -7.81 44.46 23.98
N GLU A 362 -7.36 43.44 23.25
CA GLU A 362 -6.94 43.59 21.86
C GLU A 362 -8.17 43.92 21.02
N GLN A 363 -8.14 45.09 20.40
CA GLN A 363 -9.28 45.67 19.70
C GLN A 363 -9.04 45.53 18.20
N GLY A 364 -9.72 44.58 17.55
CA GLY A 364 -9.64 44.37 16.10
C GLY A 364 -9.50 42.90 15.70
N MET A 365 -9.20 42.67 14.42
CA MET A 365 -8.83 41.34 13.91
C MET A 365 -7.43 40.97 14.40
N ILE A 366 -7.32 39.88 15.16
CA ILE A 366 -6.06 39.34 15.65
C ILE A 366 -5.68 38.07 14.90
N ASP A 367 -4.38 37.81 14.73
CA ASP A 367 -3.87 36.58 14.11
C ASP A 367 -3.96 35.44 15.14
N LEU A 368 -4.75 34.42 14.84
CA LEU A 368 -4.93 33.28 15.72
C LEU A 368 -3.78 32.28 15.56
N VAL A 369 -3.25 31.80 16.68
CA VAL A 369 -2.34 30.66 16.71
C VAL A 369 -3.20 29.40 16.72
N LEU A 370 -3.31 28.74 15.57
CA LEU A 370 -4.11 27.53 15.44
C LEU A 370 -3.47 26.36 16.19
N THR A 371 -4.30 25.65 16.98
CA THR A 371 -3.92 24.42 17.70
C THR A 371 -4.09 23.15 16.85
N GLY A 372 -4.46 23.31 15.58
CA GLY A 372 -4.63 22.24 14.61
C GLY A 372 -4.61 22.77 13.17
N PRO A 373 -4.87 21.91 12.17
CA PRO A 373 -5.32 20.52 12.33
C PRO A 373 -4.22 19.58 12.82
N ASN A 374 -4.62 18.47 13.46
CA ASN A 374 -3.73 17.41 13.94
C ASN A 374 -3.59 16.26 12.93
N LYS A 375 -4.37 16.31 11.85
CA LYS A 375 -4.35 15.42 10.68
C LYS A 375 -4.70 16.22 9.44
N GLY A 376 -4.11 15.90 8.30
CA GLY A 376 -4.37 16.64 7.07
C GLY A 376 -5.85 16.63 6.69
N ILE A 377 -6.38 17.79 6.31
CA ILE A 377 -7.80 17.98 5.94
C ILE A 377 -8.01 17.42 4.54
N SER A 378 -8.93 16.47 4.38
CA SER A 378 -9.21 15.87 3.06
C SER A 378 -9.99 16.83 2.15
N ALA A 379 -9.61 16.89 0.87
CA ALA A 379 -10.35 17.61 -0.16
C ALA A 379 -10.96 16.67 -1.23
N ASN A 380 -11.25 15.41 -0.86
CA ASN A 380 -11.96 14.48 -1.75
C ASN A 380 -13.43 14.87 -1.92
N GLY A 381 -14.03 15.42 -0.86
CA GLY A 381 -15.35 16.02 -0.84
C GLY A 381 -15.28 17.45 -0.31
N CYS A 382 -16.41 17.94 0.19
CA CYS A 382 -16.49 19.27 0.80
C CYS A 382 -15.73 19.33 2.14
N PHE A 383 -15.23 20.50 2.49
CA PHE A 383 -14.81 20.80 3.86
C PHE A 383 -15.53 22.03 4.40
N ALA A 384 -15.59 22.18 5.73
CA ALA A 384 -16.29 23.27 6.38
C ALA A 384 -15.54 23.77 7.61
N ILE A 385 -15.64 25.07 7.87
CA ILE A 385 -15.18 25.71 9.09
C ILE A 385 -16.41 26.14 9.88
N LYS A 386 -16.46 25.72 11.15
CA LYS A 386 -17.52 26.09 12.09
C LYS A 386 -16.89 26.78 13.29
N ILE A 387 -17.48 27.89 13.70
CA ILE A 387 -17.05 28.66 14.87
C ILE A 387 -18.24 28.69 15.82
N ASP A 388 -18.08 28.10 17.00
CA ASP A 388 -19.10 28.11 18.04
C ASP A 388 -18.69 29.12 19.11
N ILE A 389 -19.55 30.12 19.33
CA ILE A 389 -19.34 31.23 20.26
C ILE A 389 -20.34 31.06 21.40
N PRO A 390 -19.89 30.84 22.65
CA PRO A 390 -20.80 30.64 23.76
C PRO A 390 -21.53 31.94 24.14
N ALA A 391 -22.71 31.80 24.73
CA ALA A 391 -23.45 32.95 25.28
C ALA A 391 -22.73 33.50 26.51
N THR A 392 -22.61 34.83 26.62
CA THR A 392 -22.02 35.46 27.80
C THR A 392 -23.09 35.72 28.85
N THR A 393 -23.05 34.98 29.96
CA THR A 393 -23.88 35.27 31.13
C THR A 393 -23.18 36.31 31.99
N THR A 394 -23.28 37.59 31.60
CA THR A 394 -22.88 38.66 32.53
C THR A 394 -23.99 38.85 33.55
N ALA A 395 -23.75 38.46 34.81
CA ALA A 395 -24.67 38.70 35.90
C ALA A 395 -24.98 40.21 36.01
N GLY A 396 -26.22 40.60 35.71
CA GLY A 396 -26.74 41.95 35.92
C GLY A 396 -27.01 42.80 34.67
N SER A 397 -26.74 42.32 33.45
CA SER A 397 -27.10 43.06 32.23
C SER A 397 -28.24 42.38 31.47
N SER A 398 -29.33 43.10 31.21
CA SER A 398 -30.50 42.60 30.46
C SER A 398 -30.28 42.44 28.95
N SER A 399 -29.03 42.59 28.50
CA SER A 399 -28.60 42.54 27.09
C SER A 399 -27.44 41.55 26.89
N GLY A 400 -27.55 40.35 27.45
CA GLY A 400 -26.58 39.28 27.18
C GLY A 400 -26.51 38.96 25.69
N ASP A 401 -25.29 38.86 25.15
CA ASP A 401 -25.08 38.44 23.76
C ASP A 401 -25.43 36.95 23.66
N ALA A 402 -26.38 36.61 22.78
CA ALA A 402 -27.09 35.33 22.76
C ALA A 402 -26.22 34.11 22.35
N GLY A 403 -24.90 34.25 22.33
CA GLY A 403 -23.99 33.33 21.67
C GLY A 403 -24.20 33.36 20.15
N GLY A 404 -23.43 32.56 19.43
CA GLY A 404 -23.50 32.55 17.98
C GLY A 404 -22.80 31.36 17.37
N SER A 405 -23.10 31.12 16.09
CA SER A 405 -22.43 30.11 15.29
C SER A 405 -22.15 30.70 13.91
N ILE A 406 -20.90 30.60 13.47
CA ILE A 406 -20.50 30.95 12.11
C ILE A 406 -20.20 29.63 11.39
N TYR A 407 -20.77 29.46 10.21
CA TYR A 407 -20.56 28.26 9.39
C TYR A 407 -20.22 28.67 7.97
N TRP A 408 -19.12 28.12 7.46
CA TRP A 408 -18.74 28.25 6.06
C TRP A 408 -18.32 26.91 5.50
N LYS A 409 -18.70 26.65 4.26
CA LYS A 409 -18.42 25.41 3.53
C LYS A 409 -17.72 25.77 2.23
N TRP A 410 -16.63 25.06 1.96
CA TRP A 410 -16.08 24.96 0.61
C TRP A 410 -16.74 23.75 -0.07
N ASP A 411 -17.51 24.01 -1.12
CA ASP A 411 -18.30 22.99 -1.80
C ASP A 411 -17.61 22.55 -3.10
N CYS A 412 -17.06 21.34 -3.15
CA CYS A 412 -16.39 20.87 -4.34
C CYS A 412 -17.34 20.68 -5.54
N TYR A 413 -18.65 20.56 -5.32
CA TYR A 413 -19.60 20.40 -6.42
C TYR A 413 -20.02 21.73 -7.07
N ASP A 414 -19.59 22.85 -6.48
CA ASP A 414 -19.86 24.19 -6.97
C ASP A 414 -18.66 24.69 -7.82
N PRO A 415 -18.89 25.01 -9.11
CA PRO A 415 -17.84 25.50 -10.01
C PRO A 415 -17.06 26.73 -9.50
N GLU A 416 -17.66 27.59 -8.65
CA GLU A 416 -16.93 28.75 -8.13
C GLU A 416 -15.81 28.36 -7.17
N PHE A 417 -16.04 27.31 -6.36
CA PHE A 417 -15.06 26.79 -5.42
C PHE A 417 -14.07 25.84 -6.08
N ALA A 418 -14.49 25.16 -7.15
CA ALA A 418 -13.67 24.31 -8.00
C ALA A 418 -12.41 25.04 -8.53
N GLU A 419 -12.53 26.33 -8.85
CA GLU A 419 -11.42 27.18 -9.29
C GLU A 419 -10.37 27.46 -8.20
N ASP A 420 -10.68 27.24 -6.92
CA ASP A 420 -9.71 27.44 -5.83
C ASP A 420 -8.63 26.34 -5.77
N VAL A 421 -8.81 25.22 -6.48
CA VAL A 421 -7.87 24.09 -6.50
C VAL A 421 -6.59 24.48 -7.23
N ASP A 422 -5.44 24.24 -6.59
CA ASP A 422 -4.09 24.51 -7.10
C ASP A 422 -3.81 25.95 -7.52
N LYS A 423 -4.54 26.93 -6.96
CA LYS A 423 -4.21 28.35 -7.15
C LYS A 423 -2.74 28.60 -6.73
N PRO A 424 -1.96 29.37 -7.53
CA PRO A 424 -0.55 29.61 -7.25
C PRO A 424 -0.29 30.24 -5.87
N GLN A 425 -1.23 31.08 -5.43
CA GLN A 425 -1.23 31.69 -4.10
C GLN A 425 -2.44 31.23 -3.29
N PRO A 426 -2.30 31.15 -1.95
CA PRO A 426 -3.41 30.83 -1.05
C PRO A 426 -4.59 31.79 -1.20
N VAL A 427 -5.80 31.26 -1.07
CA VAL A 427 -7.05 32.03 -1.12
C VAL A 427 -7.31 32.64 0.25
N ARG A 428 -7.57 33.95 0.27
CA ARG A 428 -7.96 34.70 1.47
C ARG A 428 -9.45 34.99 1.40
N ARG A 429 -10.21 34.52 2.38
CA ARG A 429 -11.67 34.63 2.41
C ARG A 429 -12.14 35.18 3.74
N THR A 430 -13.05 36.15 3.69
CA THR A 430 -13.76 36.64 4.88
C THR A 430 -15.05 35.85 5.05
N ILE A 431 -15.21 35.24 6.21
CA ILE A 431 -16.39 34.52 6.66
C ILE A 431 -17.10 35.39 7.68
N SER A 432 -18.39 35.62 7.45
CA SER A 432 -19.27 36.39 8.34
C SER A 432 -20.59 35.64 8.48
N SER A 433 -21.28 35.82 9.62
CA SER A 433 -22.63 35.28 9.80
C SER A 433 -23.64 36.41 9.92
N SER A 434 -24.82 36.24 9.31
CA SER A 434 -25.98 37.11 9.53
C SER A 434 -26.47 37.08 10.98
N SER A 435 -26.23 35.99 11.71
CA SER A 435 -26.57 35.83 13.13
C SER A 435 -25.54 36.43 14.08
N SER A 436 -24.41 36.96 13.59
CA SER A 436 -23.39 37.64 14.40
C SER A 436 -22.80 38.85 13.66
N PRO A 437 -23.61 39.90 13.42
CA PRO A 437 -23.16 41.09 12.68
C PRO A 437 -21.94 41.74 13.33
N GLY A 438 -20.89 42.00 12.53
CA GLY A 438 -19.66 42.63 13.00
C GLY A 438 -18.56 41.67 13.46
N ARG A 439 -18.80 40.35 13.47
CA ARG A 439 -17.78 39.33 13.76
C ARG A 439 -17.33 38.67 12.46
N ASN A 440 -16.23 39.17 11.92
CA ASN A 440 -15.62 38.64 10.71
C ASN A 440 -14.43 37.75 11.08
N VAL A 441 -14.34 36.63 10.38
CA VAL A 441 -13.19 35.72 10.44
C VAL A 441 -12.58 35.64 9.06
N GLU A 442 -11.33 36.01 8.96
CA GLU A 442 -10.57 35.91 7.74
C GLU A 442 -9.74 34.64 7.77
N VAL A 443 -9.91 33.78 6.76
CA VAL A 443 -9.17 32.53 6.61
C VAL A 443 -8.32 32.58 5.36
N THR A 444 -7.08 32.15 5.49
CA THR A 444 -6.16 31.91 4.37
C THR A 444 -5.96 30.41 4.21
N TYR A 445 -6.39 29.87 3.07
CA TYR A 445 -6.34 28.42 2.80
C TYR A 445 -5.84 28.12 1.38
N ALA A 446 -5.33 26.92 1.17
CA ALA A 446 -5.01 26.40 -0.15
C ALA A 446 -5.65 25.02 -0.33
N VAL A 447 -6.36 24.82 -1.44
CA VAL A 447 -6.91 23.50 -1.82
C VAL A 447 -5.95 22.89 -2.84
N LEU A 448 -5.40 21.74 -2.50
CA LEU A 448 -4.29 21.11 -3.21
C LEU A 448 -4.78 19.82 -3.83
N SER A 449 -4.63 19.65 -5.15
CA SER A 449 -5.05 18.43 -5.85
C SER A 449 -4.15 17.22 -5.51
N SER A 450 -2.88 17.48 -5.21
CA SER A 450 -1.87 16.48 -4.89
C SER A 450 -0.93 17.01 -3.82
N ALA A 451 -1.11 16.54 -2.58
CA ALA A 451 -0.33 16.98 -1.43
C ALA A 451 -0.03 15.85 -0.43
N LEU A 452 1.13 15.97 0.22
CA LEU A 452 1.55 15.16 1.35
C LEU A 452 1.25 15.87 2.66
N GLU A 453 1.06 15.10 3.72
CA GLU A 453 0.91 15.60 5.08
C GLU A 453 2.28 15.58 5.77
N ALA A 454 2.88 16.75 5.96
CA ALA A 454 4.11 16.92 6.72
C ALA A 454 3.79 17.01 8.20
N THR A 455 4.45 16.21 9.04
CA THR A 455 4.38 16.32 10.50
C THR A 455 5.75 16.73 11.03
N ALA A 456 5.84 17.91 11.60
CA ALA A 456 7.05 18.47 12.19
C ALA A 456 7.14 18.16 13.69
N GLN A 457 8.32 17.76 14.15
CA GLN A 457 8.67 17.66 15.56
C GLN A 457 9.95 18.44 15.81
N VAL A 458 10.02 19.15 16.94
CA VAL A 458 11.18 19.97 17.30
C VAL A 458 11.69 19.57 18.67
N LYS A 459 12.96 19.19 18.74
CA LYS A 459 13.63 18.76 19.96
C LYS A 459 14.84 19.65 20.24
N LEU A 460 14.98 20.05 21.51
CA LEU A 460 16.07 20.90 21.96
C LEU A 460 17.12 20.08 22.71
N HIS A 461 18.37 20.17 22.27
CA HIS A 461 19.53 19.56 22.91
C HIS A 461 20.41 20.65 23.51
N LEU A 462 20.10 21.03 24.75
CA LEU A 462 20.80 22.10 25.46
C LEU A 462 21.88 21.51 26.34
N LYS A 463 23.11 22.03 26.25
CA LYS A 463 24.27 21.52 27.02
C LYS A 463 24.12 21.75 28.53
N ASP A 464 23.39 22.77 28.90
CA ASP A 464 23.17 23.18 30.27
C ASP A 464 22.03 22.35 30.90
N GLY A 465 22.34 21.53 31.91
CA GLY A 465 21.39 20.75 32.71
C GLY A 465 20.40 21.57 33.56
N HIS A 466 20.16 22.82 33.19
CA HIS A 466 19.30 23.77 33.87
C HIS A 466 17.83 23.60 33.45
N SER A 467 16.96 24.43 34.03
CA SER A 467 15.54 24.51 33.66
C SER A 467 15.27 25.72 32.74
N PRO A 468 15.56 25.61 31.42
CA PRO A 468 15.45 26.73 30.49
C PRO A 468 13.98 27.08 30.23
N ARG A 469 13.74 28.35 29.95
CA ARG A 469 12.48 28.84 29.38
C ARG A 469 12.69 29.19 27.92
N VAL A 470 11.82 28.70 27.04
CA VAL A 470 11.88 28.91 25.60
C VAL A 470 10.64 29.65 25.12
N HIS A 471 10.85 30.75 24.40
CA HIS A 471 9.79 31.55 23.78
C HIS A 471 10.21 32.01 22.38
N GLY A 472 9.30 32.58 21.60
CA GLY A 472 9.54 32.95 20.20
C GLY A 472 8.58 32.26 19.24
N ASN A 473 9.00 32.10 17.98
CA ASN A 473 8.18 31.60 16.89
C ASN A 473 8.87 30.47 16.11
N ILE A 474 8.08 29.49 15.67
CA ILE A 474 8.46 28.54 14.62
C ILE A 474 7.38 28.57 13.56
N THR A 475 7.77 28.76 12.31
CA THR A 475 6.83 28.82 11.18
C THR A 475 7.23 27.88 10.07
N ALA A 476 6.24 27.32 9.40
CA ALA A 476 6.38 26.50 8.21
C ALA A 476 5.92 27.30 6.99
N ARG A 477 6.78 27.43 5.98
CA ARG A 477 6.47 28.14 4.73
C ARG A 477 6.59 27.16 3.57
N ILE A 478 5.48 27.00 2.84
CA ILE A 478 5.46 26.18 1.62
C ILE A 478 6.10 26.98 0.49
N GLY A 479 7.00 26.36 -0.27
CA GLY A 479 7.64 26.98 -1.43
C GLY A 479 6.61 27.64 -2.36
N GLY A 480 6.85 28.91 -2.73
CA GLY A 480 5.96 29.68 -3.59
C GLY A 480 4.72 30.27 -2.93
N PHE A 481 4.43 29.98 -1.66
CA PHE A 481 3.34 30.64 -0.91
C PHE A 481 3.87 31.80 -0.06
N GLU A 482 3.13 32.92 -0.08
CA GLU A 482 3.49 34.13 0.69
C GLU A 482 3.18 34.01 2.19
N ALA A 483 2.13 33.29 2.56
CA ALA A 483 1.70 33.12 3.95
C ALA A 483 2.38 31.89 4.60
N PRO A 484 2.92 32.01 5.82
CA PRO A 484 3.40 30.87 6.58
C PRO A 484 2.30 30.27 7.47
N SER A 485 2.46 28.99 7.83
CA SER A 485 1.72 28.32 8.90
C SER A 485 2.51 28.44 10.21
N ILE A 486 1.88 28.94 11.28
CA ILE A 486 2.53 29.08 12.59
C ILE A 486 2.49 27.72 13.30
N LEU A 487 3.65 27.15 13.63
CA LEU A 487 3.76 25.89 14.36
C LEU A 487 3.95 26.11 15.86
N PHE A 488 4.67 27.17 16.23
CA PHE A 488 4.91 27.56 17.62
C PHE A 488 4.90 29.08 17.72
N ARG A 489 4.23 29.62 18.74
CA ARG A 489 4.30 31.02 19.15
C ARG A 489 4.06 31.10 20.64
N ARG A 490 5.06 31.56 21.39
CA ARG A 490 4.93 31.86 22.82
C ARG A 490 5.65 33.17 23.12
N GLU A 491 5.09 33.95 24.02
CA GLU A 491 5.72 35.17 24.52
C GLU A 491 6.65 34.85 25.69
N LYS A 492 7.49 35.80 26.09
CA LYS A 492 8.47 35.64 27.17
C LYS A 492 7.84 35.14 28.48
N GLU A 493 6.66 35.66 28.80
CA GLU A 493 5.94 35.36 30.05
C GLU A 493 5.34 33.95 30.03
N THR A 494 4.86 33.52 28.86
CA THR A 494 4.19 32.24 28.60
C THR A 494 5.10 31.17 27.99
N GLY A 495 6.41 31.45 27.92
CA GLY A 495 7.42 30.56 27.36
C GLY A 495 7.43 29.19 28.04
N GLN A 496 7.64 28.14 27.24
CA GLN A 496 7.66 26.76 27.70
C GLN A 496 8.87 26.55 28.61
N ARG A 497 8.65 26.02 29.81
CA ARG A 497 9.71 25.68 30.75
C ARG A 497 10.02 24.20 30.63
N PHE A 498 11.31 23.88 30.61
CA PHE A 498 11.77 22.50 30.67
C PHE A 498 12.45 22.22 32.00
N TYR A 499 12.31 21.00 32.48
CA TYR A 499 12.96 20.47 33.67
C TYR A 499 13.97 19.38 33.30
N PRO A 500 14.97 19.07 34.15
CA PRO A 500 16.08 18.17 33.79
C PRO A 500 15.66 16.76 33.35
N THR A 501 14.46 16.31 33.72
CA THR A 501 13.88 15.00 33.36
C THR A 501 13.04 15.01 32.10
N ASP A 502 12.80 16.18 31.50
CA ASP A 502 11.89 16.29 30.36
C ASP A 502 12.55 15.77 29.07
N SER A 503 11.73 15.22 28.18
CA SER A 503 12.12 14.75 26.85
C SER A 503 12.60 15.86 25.90
N ARG A 504 12.60 17.13 26.37
CA ARG A 504 13.02 18.38 25.67
C ARG A 504 12.34 18.62 24.32
N PHE A 505 11.15 18.07 24.09
CA PHE A 505 10.32 18.38 22.92
C PHE A 505 9.54 19.67 23.12
N LEU A 506 9.56 20.55 22.11
CA LEU A 506 8.70 21.73 22.13
C LEU A 506 7.24 21.33 21.90
N GLU A 507 6.37 21.88 22.74
CA GLU A 507 4.92 21.80 22.57
C GLU A 507 4.50 22.77 21.48
N LEU A 508 4.53 22.28 20.24
CA LEU A 508 4.01 23.01 19.08
C LEU A 508 2.50 23.24 19.27
N ALA A 509 2.02 24.41 18.83
CA ALA A 509 0.58 24.68 18.75
C ALA A 509 -0.08 23.72 17.75
N ARG A 510 0.58 23.48 16.61
CA ARG A 510 0.22 22.44 15.64
C ARG A 510 1.48 21.87 15.01
N SER A 511 1.43 20.61 14.60
CA SER A 511 2.57 19.91 13.98
C SER A 511 2.34 19.53 12.51
N VAL A 512 1.11 19.60 12.01
CA VAL A 512 0.75 19.10 10.68
C VAL A 512 0.58 20.23 9.66
N VAL A 513 1.12 20.05 8.45
CA VAL A 513 0.99 20.96 7.29
C VAL A 513 0.74 20.14 6.03
N ALA A 514 -0.22 20.51 5.19
CA ALA A 514 -0.40 19.92 3.86
C ALA A 514 0.49 20.62 2.83
N VAL A 515 1.42 19.89 2.22
CA VAL A 515 2.41 20.42 1.28
C VAL A 515 2.16 19.84 -0.11
N PRO A 516 2.03 20.66 -1.17
CA PRO A 516 1.89 20.17 -2.53
C PRO A 516 3.08 19.30 -2.92
N CYS A 517 2.83 18.20 -3.64
CA CYS A 517 3.90 17.36 -4.17
C CYS A 517 4.85 18.18 -5.06
N GLY A 518 6.16 17.93 -4.95
CA GLY A 518 7.19 18.64 -5.71
C GLY A 518 7.54 20.02 -5.16
N ARG A 519 6.97 20.43 -4.02
CA ARG A 519 7.33 21.68 -3.33
C ARG A 519 8.02 21.41 -2.00
N MET A 520 9.04 22.20 -1.69
CA MET A 520 9.71 22.16 -0.39
C MET A 520 8.89 22.85 0.70
N ILE A 521 9.11 22.45 1.94
CA ILE A 521 8.68 23.17 3.15
C ILE A 521 9.90 23.77 3.85
N HIS A 522 9.83 25.07 4.13
CA HIS A 522 10.86 25.81 4.85
C HIS A 522 10.41 25.98 6.30
N ILE A 523 11.18 25.46 7.25
CA ILE A 523 10.95 25.66 8.68
C ILE A 523 11.83 26.82 9.16
N GLU A 524 11.22 27.95 9.48
CA GLU A 524 11.89 29.10 10.06
C GLU A 524 11.75 29.06 11.59
N VAL A 525 12.90 29.02 12.28
CA VAL A 525 13.00 28.99 13.75
C VAL A 525 13.53 30.35 14.21
N ASP A 526 12.80 31.02 15.09
CA ASP A 526 13.20 32.28 15.74
C ASP A 526 12.83 32.18 17.23
N LEU A 527 13.74 31.61 18.02
CA LEU A 527 13.54 31.30 19.44
C LEU A 527 14.49 32.10 20.34
N GLN A 528 14.05 32.30 21.58
CA GLN A 528 14.83 32.86 22.67
C GLN A 528 14.88 31.84 23.81
N ILE A 529 16.08 31.49 24.26
CA ILE A 529 16.30 30.58 25.38
C ILE A 529 16.82 31.37 26.57
N GLU A 530 16.08 31.32 27.68
CA GLU A 530 16.44 31.95 28.95
C GLU A 530 16.87 30.89 29.96
N THR A 531 18.11 30.99 30.46
CA THR A 531 18.63 30.13 31.53
C THR A 531 18.70 30.89 32.85
N SER A 532 18.30 30.25 33.95
CA SER A 532 18.35 30.85 35.28
C SER A 532 19.76 30.73 35.87
N ILE A 533 20.63 31.72 35.65
CA ILE A 533 21.87 31.85 36.44
C ILE A 533 21.60 32.77 37.64
N ASN A 534 22.08 32.34 38.81
CA ASN A 534 22.00 33.07 40.07
C ASN A 534 22.46 34.54 39.92
N GLN A 535 21.67 35.41 40.56
CA GLN A 535 21.84 36.86 40.77
C GLN A 535 23.25 37.41 40.47
N GLY A 536 23.37 38.24 39.42
CA GLY A 536 24.54 39.13 39.30
C GLY A 536 24.95 39.62 37.90
N ALA A 537 24.44 39.05 36.80
CA ALA A 537 24.81 39.50 35.45
C ALA A 537 23.61 39.56 34.50
N SER A 538 23.61 40.57 33.63
CA SER A 538 22.55 40.98 32.70
C SER A 538 22.01 39.85 31.81
N ASN A 539 20.68 39.74 31.70
CA ASN A 539 19.90 39.09 30.62
C ASN A 539 20.68 38.12 29.70
N ASN A 540 20.87 36.88 30.15
CA ASN A 540 21.38 35.80 29.31
C ASN A 540 20.25 35.16 28.48
N SER A 541 19.58 35.96 27.63
CA SER A 541 18.67 35.44 26.60
C SER A 541 19.52 35.08 25.38
N LYS A 542 19.51 33.81 24.97
CA LYS A 542 20.22 33.36 23.78
C LYS A 542 19.26 33.33 22.58
N PRO A 543 19.47 34.15 21.54
CA PRO A 543 18.69 34.09 20.31
C PRO A 543 19.13 32.89 19.45
N LEU A 544 18.16 32.15 18.92
CA LEU A 544 18.36 31.09 17.93
C LEU A 544 17.50 31.41 16.71
N LYS A 545 18.14 31.83 15.62
CA LYS A 545 17.46 32.18 14.37
C LYS A 545 18.10 31.50 13.17
N PHE A 546 17.37 30.60 12.52
CA PHE A 546 17.83 29.86 11.35
C PHE A 546 16.64 29.32 10.53
N TYR A 547 16.91 28.79 9.35
CA TYR A 547 15.93 28.14 8.49
C TYR A 547 16.44 26.76 8.07
N LEU A 548 15.52 25.81 7.96
CA LEU A 548 15.77 24.46 7.46
C LEU A 548 14.83 24.17 6.29
N ASN A 549 15.32 23.42 5.30
CA ASN A 549 14.58 23.12 4.07
C ASN A 549 14.35 21.63 3.99
N PHE A 550 13.10 21.21 3.80
CA PHE A 550 12.75 19.80 3.67
C PHE A 550 12.07 19.55 2.33
N ASP A 551 12.60 18.59 1.58
CA ASP A 551 12.01 18.14 0.32
C ASP A 551 10.75 17.31 0.58
N SER A 552 9.69 17.57 -0.19
CA SER A 552 8.43 16.83 -0.04
C SER A 552 8.63 15.35 -0.30
N GLY A 553 8.23 14.52 0.67
CA GLY A 553 8.24 13.07 0.51
C GLY A 553 9.54 12.39 0.89
N ILE A 554 10.52 13.09 1.45
CA ILE A 554 11.72 12.47 2.04
C ILE A 554 11.65 12.70 3.54
N PRO A 555 11.41 11.66 4.37
CA PRO A 555 11.54 11.79 5.82
C PRO A 555 12.96 12.24 6.13
N ASP A 556 13.10 13.34 6.83
CA ASP A 556 14.41 13.95 7.07
C ASP A 556 14.44 14.60 8.45
N THR A 557 15.61 14.49 9.06
CA THR A 557 15.93 15.02 10.38
C THR A 557 17.15 15.91 10.23
N GLN A 558 16.95 17.21 10.41
CA GLN A 558 18.04 18.18 10.31
C GLN A 558 18.35 18.76 11.68
N CYS A 559 19.65 18.83 11.99
CA CYS A 559 20.17 19.42 13.21
C CYS A 559 20.85 20.75 12.89
N TYR A 560 20.51 21.78 13.65
CA TYR A 560 21.27 23.03 13.69
C TYR A 560 22.15 23.05 14.94
N GLU A 561 23.46 23.20 14.75
CA GLU A 561 24.41 23.40 15.84
C GLU A 561 24.64 24.89 16.08
N GLY A 562 24.26 25.38 17.25
CA GLY A 562 24.55 26.75 17.68
C GLY A 562 26.01 26.93 18.10
N TYR A 563 26.49 28.18 18.14
CA TYR A 563 27.89 28.52 18.47
C TYR A 563 28.39 28.01 19.84
N ASP A 564 27.49 27.78 20.79
CA ASP A 564 27.81 27.24 22.12
C ASP A 564 27.69 25.71 22.18
N GLY A 565 27.27 25.07 21.09
CA GLY A 565 26.89 23.66 20.93
C GLY A 565 25.58 23.26 21.60
N ASP A 566 24.68 24.23 21.80
CA ASP A 566 23.25 23.97 21.92
C ASP A 566 22.73 23.58 20.52
N ASN A 567 22.05 22.44 20.41
CA ASN A 567 21.59 21.91 19.13
C ASN A 567 20.05 21.87 19.07
N VAL A 568 19.49 22.22 17.91
CA VAL A 568 18.05 22.08 17.64
C VAL A 568 17.86 21.05 16.56
N GLU A 569 17.11 19.99 16.86
CA GLU A 569 16.76 18.93 15.93
C GLU A 569 15.31 19.13 15.46
N VAL A 570 15.13 19.22 14.14
CA VAL A 570 13.81 19.30 13.51
C VAL A 570 13.63 18.07 12.64
N MET A 571 12.62 17.27 12.95
CA MET A 571 12.25 16.08 12.19
C MET A 571 10.94 16.36 11.44
N VAL A 572 10.94 16.12 10.13
CA VAL A 572 9.74 16.18 9.29
C VAL A 572 9.46 14.80 8.72
N THR A 573 8.28 14.27 9.03
CA THR A 573 7.78 13.00 8.49
C THR A 573 6.62 13.25 7.54
N TRP A 574 6.45 12.38 6.55
CA TRP A 574 5.47 12.58 5.46
C TRP A 574 4.42 11.47 5.45
N TYR A 575 3.15 11.84 5.23
CA TYR A 575 2.05 10.89 5.05
C TYR A 575 1.23 11.15 3.76
N PRO A 576 0.96 10.13 2.91
CA PRO A 576 1.45 8.74 2.99
C PRO A 576 2.96 8.65 3.11
N GLU A 577 3.44 7.68 3.90
CA GLU A 577 4.87 7.37 3.98
C GLU A 577 5.35 7.12 2.55
N VAL A 578 6.22 7.99 2.07
CA VAL A 578 6.94 7.79 0.82
C VAL A 578 8.14 6.95 1.23
N SER A 579 8.16 5.69 0.79
CA SER A 579 9.32 4.84 1.01
C SER A 579 10.49 5.38 0.21
N THR A 580 11.23 6.33 0.76
CA THR A 580 12.55 6.69 0.25
C THR A 580 13.51 5.62 0.70
N ALA A 581 13.89 4.74 -0.22
CA ALA A 581 15.02 3.86 -0.04
C ALA A 581 16.29 4.73 -0.02
N THR A 582 16.65 5.31 1.13
CA THR A 582 18.00 5.87 1.39
C THR A 582 18.13 6.34 2.83
N THR A 583 18.59 5.46 3.73
CA THR A 583 19.78 5.60 4.58
C THR A 583 19.85 4.40 5.53
N PRO A 584 21.03 3.78 5.72
CA PRO A 584 21.18 2.67 6.67
C PRO A 584 21.28 3.24 8.10
N GLU A 585 20.27 3.02 8.93
CA GLU A 585 20.41 3.25 10.37
C GLU A 585 21.25 2.13 11.03
N PRO A 586 22.04 2.48 12.07
CA PRO A 586 23.05 1.61 12.64
C PRO A 586 22.44 0.48 13.46
N SER A 587 22.99 -0.71 13.27
CA SER A 587 22.69 -1.97 13.94
C SER A 587 22.59 -1.84 15.46
N ARG A 588 21.35 -1.88 15.98
CA ARG A 588 21.09 -2.32 17.36
C ARG A 588 20.96 -3.84 17.37
N GLN A 589 22.04 -4.50 17.80
CA GLN A 589 22.02 -5.91 18.21
C GLN A 589 20.98 -6.12 19.30
N VAL A 590 19.86 -6.75 18.95
CA VAL A 590 18.97 -7.40 19.92
C VAL A 590 19.31 -8.88 19.89
N ASN A 591 20.06 -9.34 20.90
CA ASN A 591 20.31 -10.76 21.12
C ASN A 591 19.00 -11.45 21.51
N ILE A 592 18.33 -12.09 20.56
CA ILE A 592 17.32 -13.11 20.84
C ILE A 592 17.94 -14.46 20.54
N GLN A 593 18.28 -15.18 21.61
CA GLN A 593 18.78 -16.54 21.55
C GLN A 593 17.61 -17.47 21.20
N MET A 594 17.43 -17.79 19.91
CA MET A 594 16.44 -18.75 19.45
C MET A 594 17.03 -20.16 19.38
N THR A 595 16.35 -21.08 20.06
CA THR A 595 16.56 -22.52 20.04
C THR A 595 16.44 -23.12 18.63
N THR A 596 17.40 -23.95 18.27
CA THR A 596 17.61 -24.66 16.99
C THR A 596 16.41 -25.49 16.54
N ARG A 597 15.93 -25.24 15.30
CA ARG A 597 15.06 -26.14 14.51
C ARG A 597 15.87 -26.77 13.35
N PRO A 598 15.45 -27.92 12.79
CA PRO A 598 16.26 -28.73 11.87
C PRO A 598 16.37 -28.10 10.47
N GLN A 599 17.53 -28.23 9.83
CA GLN A 599 17.80 -27.80 8.45
C GLN A 599 16.89 -28.52 7.43
N PRO A 600 16.42 -27.82 6.37
CA PRO A 600 15.72 -28.46 5.25
C PRO A 600 16.69 -29.29 4.39
N ASP A 601 16.19 -30.41 3.87
CA ASP A 601 16.89 -31.33 2.97
C ASP A 601 17.08 -30.67 1.59
N ILE A 602 18.20 -29.95 1.40
CA ILE A 602 18.57 -29.28 0.15
C ILE A 602 19.35 -30.28 -0.71
N ARG A 603 18.85 -30.58 -1.91
CA ARG A 603 19.54 -31.42 -2.88
C ARG A 603 20.66 -30.61 -3.56
N GLU A 604 21.79 -31.26 -3.84
CA GLU A 604 22.94 -30.66 -4.52
C GLU A 604 23.37 -31.54 -5.69
N ILE A 605 23.65 -30.92 -6.83
CA ILE A 605 24.28 -31.53 -8.01
C ILE A 605 25.54 -30.73 -8.34
N SER A 606 26.62 -31.43 -8.68
CA SER A 606 27.90 -30.81 -9.01
C SER A 606 28.31 -31.11 -10.44
N TYR A 607 28.81 -30.10 -11.15
CA TYR A 607 29.38 -30.25 -12.49
C TYR A 607 30.75 -29.57 -12.56
N THR A 608 31.74 -30.34 -12.98
CA THR A 608 33.06 -29.80 -13.34
C THR A 608 33.08 -29.51 -14.83
N VAL A 609 33.29 -28.23 -15.17
CA VAL A 609 33.42 -27.76 -16.55
C VAL A 609 34.67 -28.42 -17.15
N GLY A 610 34.46 -29.38 -18.07
CA GLY A 610 35.50 -30.25 -18.63
C GLY A 610 35.55 -30.21 -20.15
N ASP A 611 36.54 -30.89 -20.76
CA ASP A 611 36.90 -30.74 -22.19
C ASP A 611 35.88 -31.32 -23.19
N GLU A 612 34.96 -32.18 -22.76
CA GLU A 612 34.05 -32.93 -23.64
C GLU A 612 32.58 -32.53 -23.49
N GLY A 613 31.90 -32.29 -24.62
CA GLY A 613 30.48 -31.94 -24.67
C GLY A 613 29.53 -33.06 -24.19
N GLU A 614 29.96 -34.31 -24.21
CA GLU A 614 29.19 -35.43 -23.66
C GLU A 614 29.08 -35.35 -22.13
N GLY A 615 30.07 -34.76 -21.46
CA GLY A 615 30.01 -34.47 -20.02
C GLY A 615 28.89 -33.49 -19.68
N PHE A 616 28.76 -32.41 -20.47
CA PHE A 616 27.67 -31.45 -20.34
C PHE A 616 26.30 -32.11 -20.57
N ARG A 617 26.17 -32.96 -21.60
CA ARG A 617 24.94 -33.69 -21.90
C ARG A 617 24.50 -34.60 -20.73
N ARG A 618 25.44 -35.30 -20.11
CA ARG A 618 25.18 -36.15 -18.93
C ARG A 618 24.72 -35.32 -17.73
N PHE A 619 25.40 -34.21 -17.46
CA PHE A 619 25.01 -33.28 -16.39
C PHE A 619 23.57 -32.76 -16.56
N ILE A 620 23.20 -32.31 -17.76
CA ILE A 620 21.83 -31.85 -18.02
C ILE A 620 20.81 -32.99 -17.87
N THR A 621 21.17 -34.21 -18.26
CA THR A 621 20.31 -35.39 -18.09
C THR A 621 20.09 -35.74 -16.61
N GLU A 622 21.14 -35.63 -15.79
CA GLU A 622 21.06 -35.83 -14.36
C GLU A 622 20.23 -34.74 -13.68
N LEU A 623 20.42 -33.47 -14.06
CA LEU A 623 19.60 -32.35 -13.59
C LEU A 623 18.11 -32.58 -13.91
N ARG A 624 17.78 -33.01 -15.15
CA ARG A 624 16.41 -33.35 -15.57
C ARG A 624 15.80 -34.45 -14.71
N SER A 625 16.56 -35.51 -14.44
CA SER A 625 16.12 -36.61 -13.56
C SER A 625 15.86 -36.11 -12.13
N LEU A 626 16.75 -35.27 -11.61
CA LEU A 626 16.68 -34.76 -10.24
C LEU A 626 15.48 -33.85 -10.00
N VAL A 627 15.14 -32.98 -10.96
CA VAL A 627 13.97 -32.09 -10.86
C VAL A 627 12.65 -32.79 -11.16
N ALA A 628 12.67 -33.85 -11.98
CA ALA A 628 11.50 -34.70 -12.23
C ALA A 628 11.19 -35.65 -11.06
N ASP A 629 12.17 -35.92 -10.18
CA ASP A 629 12.02 -36.80 -9.02
C ASP A 629 11.29 -36.11 -7.86
N HIS A 630 9.95 -36.15 -7.90
CA HIS A 630 9.11 -35.67 -6.82
C HIS A 630 7.90 -36.60 -6.55
N PRO A 631 7.27 -36.55 -5.34
CA PRO A 631 6.20 -37.48 -4.93
C PRO A 631 4.93 -37.46 -5.79
N ARG A 632 4.81 -36.50 -6.70
CA ARG A 632 3.66 -36.32 -7.60
C ARG A 632 4.10 -36.29 -9.06
N ARG A 633 5.20 -36.97 -9.41
CA ARG A 633 5.74 -37.02 -10.78
C ARG A 633 4.62 -37.37 -11.76
N LYS A 634 4.53 -36.61 -12.84
CA LYS A 634 3.57 -36.80 -13.93
C LYS A 634 4.31 -36.64 -15.24
N ASP A 635 3.82 -37.29 -16.28
CA ASP A 635 4.30 -37.10 -17.64
C ASP A 635 3.17 -36.55 -18.52
N ILE A 636 3.51 -35.74 -19.51
CA ILE A 636 2.51 -35.18 -20.44
C ILE A 636 1.81 -36.28 -21.25
N LEU A 637 2.46 -37.42 -21.51
CA LEU A 637 1.92 -38.53 -22.29
C LEU A 637 1.39 -39.69 -21.43
N GLU A 638 1.42 -39.58 -20.10
CA GLU A 638 1.05 -40.68 -19.19
C GLU A 638 -0.33 -41.29 -19.47
N ASP A 639 -1.29 -40.47 -19.94
CA ASP A 639 -2.68 -40.85 -20.19
C ASP A 639 -3.04 -40.83 -21.70
N HIS A 640 -2.04 -40.83 -22.58
CA HIS A 640 -2.24 -40.72 -24.03
C HIS A 640 -2.91 -41.97 -24.63
N PRO A 641 -3.90 -41.83 -25.53
CA PRO A 641 -4.66 -42.97 -26.08
C PRO A 641 -3.85 -43.88 -27.01
N ASP A 642 -2.76 -43.37 -27.60
CA ASP A 642 -1.77 -44.17 -28.34
C ASP A 642 -0.78 -44.82 -27.36
N GLU A 643 -0.76 -46.15 -27.32
CA GLU A 643 0.09 -46.95 -26.43
C GLU A 643 1.59 -46.75 -26.72
N GLU A 644 2.00 -46.52 -27.97
CA GLU A 644 3.41 -46.28 -28.30
C GLU A 644 3.87 -44.96 -27.70
N LEU A 645 3.06 -43.89 -27.85
CA LEU A 645 3.36 -42.58 -27.26
C LEU A 645 3.29 -42.58 -25.74
N SER A 646 2.28 -43.22 -25.15
CA SER A 646 2.12 -43.33 -23.68
C SER A 646 3.29 -44.09 -23.03
N SER A 647 3.88 -45.04 -23.75
CA SER A 647 5.02 -45.82 -23.26
C SER A 647 6.33 -45.03 -23.16
N THR A 648 6.46 -43.91 -23.90
CA THR A 648 7.72 -43.15 -23.97
C THR A 648 8.09 -42.47 -22.66
N ARG A 649 7.12 -41.92 -21.91
CA ARG A 649 7.29 -41.23 -20.61
C ARG A 649 8.55 -40.36 -20.47
N ASN A 650 8.85 -39.58 -21.51
CA ASN A 650 10.10 -38.80 -21.63
C ASN A 650 9.91 -37.29 -21.48
N HIS A 651 8.73 -36.84 -21.03
CA HIS A 651 8.36 -35.43 -20.93
C HIS A 651 7.71 -35.15 -19.56
N PRO A 652 8.51 -35.23 -18.48
CA PRO A 652 8.01 -35.01 -17.14
C PRO A 652 7.51 -33.58 -16.95
N VAL A 653 6.40 -33.46 -16.24
CA VAL A 653 5.82 -32.18 -15.82
C VAL A 653 6.41 -31.79 -14.48
N LEU A 654 7.01 -30.61 -14.40
CA LEU A 654 7.65 -30.12 -13.17
C LEU A 654 6.66 -30.00 -12.00
N ALA A 655 7.20 -30.05 -10.78
CA ALA A 655 6.38 -29.89 -9.59
C ALA A 655 5.72 -28.50 -9.55
N MET A 656 4.47 -28.43 -9.10
CA MET A 656 3.72 -27.16 -8.97
C MET A 656 4.25 -26.28 -7.83
N LYS A 657 4.97 -26.86 -6.87
CA LYS A 657 5.73 -26.16 -5.82
C LYS A 657 7.12 -26.74 -5.79
N GLY A 658 8.12 -25.87 -5.75
CA GLY A 658 9.48 -26.33 -5.84
C GLY A 658 10.26 -26.35 -4.54
N ARG A 659 11.21 -27.27 -4.50
CA ARG A 659 12.30 -27.27 -3.53
C ARG A 659 13.45 -26.45 -4.10
N LEU A 660 14.32 -26.01 -3.22
CA LEU A 660 15.58 -25.41 -3.63
C LEU A 660 16.58 -26.50 -3.97
N LEU A 661 17.25 -26.30 -5.10
CA LEU A 661 18.32 -27.16 -5.60
C LEU A 661 19.60 -26.33 -5.72
N ARG A 662 20.71 -26.90 -5.26
CA ARG A 662 22.05 -26.33 -5.44
C ARG A 662 22.72 -26.95 -6.66
N ILE A 663 23.21 -26.11 -7.55
CA ILE A 663 24.05 -26.52 -8.68
C ILE A 663 25.45 -25.96 -8.43
N LYS A 664 26.37 -26.82 -8.01
CA LYS A 664 27.78 -26.46 -7.84
C LYS A 664 28.50 -26.58 -9.17
N LEU A 665 29.00 -25.47 -9.69
CA LEU A 665 29.79 -25.41 -10.91
C LEU A 665 31.25 -25.20 -10.54
N GLN A 666 32.14 -26.03 -11.09
CA GLN A 666 33.58 -25.98 -10.81
C GLN A 666 34.37 -25.84 -12.10
N ALA A 667 35.32 -24.90 -12.13
CA ALA A 667 36.26 -24.68 -13.22
C ALA A 667 37.66 -24.50 -12.63
N GLU A 668 38.58 -25.42 -12.95
CA GLU A 668 39.94 -25.47 -12.38
C GLU A 668 39.95 -25.36 -10.83
N THR A 669 40.40 -24.22 -10.29
CA THR A 669 40.47 -23.90 -8.86
C THR A 669 39.29 -23.06 -8.35
N SER A 670 38.40 -22.62 -9.24
CA SER A 670 37.24 -21.76 -8.95
C SER A 670 35.96 -22.57 -8.82
N SER A 671 35.05 -22.17 -7.94
CA SER A 671 33.71 -22.75 -7.86
C SER A 671 32.66 -21.74 -7.44
N THR A 672 31.49 -21.83 -8.07
CA THR A 672 30.30 -21.09 -7.67
C THR A 672 29.13 -22.06 -7.50
N THR A 673 28.20 -21.76 -6.61
CA THR A 673 26.99 -22.58 -6.44
C THR A 673 25.75 -21.77 -6.78
N LEU A 674 25.02 -22.17 -7.80
CA LEU A 674 23.74 -21.57 -8.15
C LEU A 674 22.63 -22.17 -7.28
N LEU A 675 21.71 -21.32 -6.83
CA LEU A 675 20.51 -21.74 -6.12
C LEU A 675 19.30 -21.57 -7.04
N ILE A 676 18.64 -22.67 -7.39
CA ILE A 676 17.49 -22.66 -8.29
C ILE A 676 16.27 -23.35 -7.66
N GLY A 677 15.07 -23.03 -8.16
CA GLY A 677 13.86 -23.78 -7.82
C GLY A 677 13.59 -24.90 -8.81
N ASP A 678 13.40 -26.13 -8.36
CA ASP A 678 13.13 -27.28 -9.25
C ASP A 678 11.80 -27.20 -10.03
N HIS A 679 10.82 -26.43 -9.55
CA HIS A 679 9.51 -26.21 -10.19
C HIS A 679 9.53 -25.39 -11.49
N CYS A 680 10.55 -24.57 -11.70
CA CYS A 680 10.62 -23.63 -12.83
C CYS A 680 12.04 -23.44 -13.37
N LEU A 681 13.06 -23.99 -12.69
CA LEU A 681 14.48 -23.77 -12.93
C LEU A 681 14.89 -22.29 -12.86
N SER A 682 14.09 -21.43 -12.22
CA SER A 682 14.47 -20.02 -11.98
C SER A 682 15.51 -19.91 -10.87
N ILE A 683 16.44 -18.98 -11.06
CA ILE A 683 17.52 -18.70 -10.11
C ILE A 683 17.04 -17.80 -8.96
N TYR A 684 17.55 -18.06 -7.77
CA TYR A 684 17.32 -17.28 -6.55
C TYR A 684 18.58 -16.58 -6.04
N GLY A 685 19.76 -16.99 -6.52
CA GLY A 685 21.03 -16.44 -6.12
C GLY A 685 22.20 -17.38 -6.44
N PHE A 686 23.39 -16.98 -6.05
CA PHE A 686 24.59 -17.80 -6.14
C PHE A 686 25.47 -17.66 -4.90
N MET A 687 26.40 -18.58 -4.69
CA MET A 687 27.40 -18.53 -3.62
C MET A 687 28.79 -18.50 -4.23
N ASN A 688 29.62 -17.56 -3.80
CA ASN A 688 31.02 -17.47 -4.22
C ASN A 688 31.87 -18.58 -3.56
N GLN A 689 33.16 -18.67 -3.90
CA GLN A 689 34.06 -19.68 -3.32
C GLN A 689 34.36 -19.47 -1.83
N SER A 690 34.17 -18.25 -1.33
CA SER A 690 34.34 -17.89 0.09
C SER A 690 33.18 -18.39 0.95
N GLY A 691 32.07 -18.82 0.34
CA GLY A 691 30.87 -19.27 1.02
C GLY A 691 29.82 -18.17 1.25
N ASP A 692 30.04 -16.98 0.70
CA ASP A 692 29.11 -15.86 0.79
C ASP A 692 27.95 -16.08 -0.18
N TRP A 693 26.72 -16.02 0.33
CA TRP A 693 25.51 -16.14 -0.47
C TRP A 693 25.07 -14.79 -0.99
N TYR A 694 24.84 -14.71 -2.30
CA TYR A 694 24.33 -13.54 -2.99
C TYR A 694 22.93 -13.80 -3.51
N GLY A 695 21.92 -13.15 -2.92
CA GLY A 695 20.51 -13.35 -3.23
C GLY A 695 19.98 -12.37 -4.29
N LEU A 696 19.21 -12.90 -5.24
CA LEU A 696 18.48 -12.12 -6.25
C LEU A 696 17.01 -11.96 -5.79
N GLY A 697 16.63 -10.78 -5.28
CA GLY A 697 15.23 -10.37 -5.06
C GLY A 697 14.71 -10.17 -3.63
N TYR A 698 13.40 -9.87 -3.50
CA TYR A 698 12.75 -9.36 -2.27
C TYR A 698 12.32 -10.43 -1.24
N ASP A 699 12.32 -11.72 -1.59
CA ASP A 699 11.80 -12.80 -0.74
C ASP A 699 12.94 -13.62 -0.11
N LEU A 700 13.69 -12.99 0.80
CA LEU A 700 14.78 -13.63 1.55
C LEU A 700 14.28 -14.74 2.49
N THR A 701 12.97 -14.94 2.62
CA THR A 701 12.38 -15.98 3.47
C THR A 701 12.52 -17.40 2.90
N MET A 702 12.95 -17.54 1.64
CA MET A 702 13.24 -18.84 1.01
C MET A 702 14.63 -19.39 1.38
N PHE A 703 15.55 -18.55 1.88
CA PHE A 703 16.79 -19.04 2.48
C PHE A 703 16.44 -19.68 3.82
N ALA A 704 16.86 -20.93 4.03
CA ALA A 704 16.66 -21.60 5.32
C ALA A 704 17.21 -20.70 6.45
N PRO A 705 16.53 -20.60 7.60
CA PRO A 705 17.04 -19.81 8.73
C PRO A 705 18.42 -20.35 9.13
N GLY A 706 19.46 -19.54 8.91
CA GLY A 706 20.86 -19.92 9.14
C GLY A 706 21.85 -19.54 8.03
N TYR A 707 21.42 -18.94 6.92
CA TYR A 707 22.33 -18.37 5.91
C TYR A 707 22.27 -16.84 5.95
N ASP A 708 23.37 -16.21 6.34
CA ASP A 708 23.57 -14.77 6.16
C ASP A 708 23.80 -14.53 4.66
N SER A 709 22.78 -14.04 3.94
CA SER A 709 22.88 -13.73 2.52
C SER A 709 22.99 -12.22 2.27
N ILE A 710 23.90 -11.86 1.37
CA ILE A 710 24.12 -10.52 0.85
C ILE A 710 23.11 -10.32 -0.29
N ARG A 711 22.26 -9.30 -0.17
CA ARG A 711 21.28 -8.99 -1.21
C ARG A 711 21.96 -8.23 -2.35
N LEU A 712 21.82 -8.73 -3.57
CA LEU A 712 22.29 -8.03 -4.77
C LEU A 712 21.17 -7.16 -5.34
N ASP A 713 21.51 -5.89 -5.62
CA ASP A 713 20.64 -4.95 -6.30
C ASP A 713 20.87 -4.98 -7.82
N TRP A 714 20.80 -6.20 -8.38
CA TRP A 714 20.98 -6.48 -9.82
C TRP A 714 19.68 -6.37 -10.62
N ASP A 715 18.78 -5.55 -10.07
CA ASP A 715 17.41 -5.22 -10.44
C ASP A 715 16.36 -6.36 -10.46
N LEU A 716 15.32 -6.08 -9.69
CA LEU A 716 13.93 -6.47 -9.92
C LEU A 716 13.17 -5.14 -9.92
N ASP A 717 13.15 -4.45 -11.06
CA ASP A 717 12.31 -3.28 -11.23
C ASP A 717 10.86 -3.78 -11.36
N ARG A 718 10.05 -3.38 -10.38
CA ARG A 718 8.57 -3.28 -10.38
C ARG A 718 7.75 -4.56 -10.48
N GLY A 719 6.83 -4.71 -9.52
CA GLY A 719 5.38 -4.49 -9.71
C GLY A 719 4.61 -5.10 -10.89
N ASP A 720 5.23 -5.80 -11.83
CA ASP A 720 4.56 -6.44 -12.96
C ASP A 720 4.04 -7.82 -12.53
N ILE A 721 2.79 -8.12 -12.90
CA ILE A 721 2.15 -9.42 -12.78
C ILE A 721 2.95 -10.44 -13.61
N ILE A 722 4.09 -10.91 -13.11
CA ILE A 722 4.87 -11.97 -13.77
C ILE A 722 5.58 -12.80 -12.71
N ARG A 723 4.82 -13.51 -11.87
CA ARG A 723 5.29 -14.81 -11.31
C ARG A 723 5.07 -15.97 -12.28
N PHE A 724 4.53 -15.72 -13.48
CA PHE A 724 4.19 -16.77 -14.45
C PHE A 724 4.99 -16.78 -15.75
N CYS A 725 5.88 -15.80 -15.97
CA CYS A 725 6.85 -15.83 -17.07
C CYS A 725 8.24 -15.38 -16.58
N PRO A 726 9.00 -16.22 -15.85
CA PRO A 726 10.43 -16.01 -15.79
C PRO A 726 10.90 -16.17 -17.24
N ASP A 727 11.28 -15.07 -17.87
CA ASP A 727 12.39 -15.02 -18.83
C ASP A 727 12.28 -13.84 -19.79
N LYS A 728 11.10 -13.24 -20.00
CA LYS A 728 11.07 -11.95 -20.72
C LYS A 728 11.89 -10.86 -20.01
N ASN A 729 11.96 -10.93 -18.68
CA ASN A 729 12.69 -9.95 -17.87
C ASN A 729 13.84 -10.54 -17.04
N SER A 730 14.02 -11.85 -16.88
CA SER A 730 15.09 -12.36 -15.98
C SER A 730 16.49 -12.02 -16.52
N MET A 731 16.74 -12.36 -17.79
CA MET A 731 18.05 -12.13 -18.41
C MET A 731 18.28 -10.67 -18.81
N ALA A 732 17.24 -9.96 -19.25
CA ALA A 732 17.29 -8.53 -19.55
C ALA A 732 17.44 -7.66 -18.28
N SER A 733 16.78 -8.03 -17.17
CA SER A 733 16.87 -7.34 -15.87
C SER A 733 18.21 -7.54 -15.21
N ILE A 734 18.79 -8.76 -15.26
CA ILE A 734 20.17 -8.99 -14.78
C ILE A 734 21.16 -8.06 -15.51
N LEU A 735 20.96 -7.81 -16.82
CA LEU A 735 21.91 -7.09 -17.66
C LEU A 735 21.78 -5.55 -17.62
N ASN A 736 20.73 -5.00 -17.00
CA ASN A 736 20.47 -3.61 -16.53
C ASN A 736 20.87 -2.37 -17.37
N ASP A 737 21.55 -2.54 -18.49
CA ASP A 737 22.05 -1.47 -19.36
C ASP A 737 21.59 -1.65 -20.80
N VAL A 738 20.68 -2.60 -21.02
CA VAL A 738 20.18 -2.96 -22.34
C VAL A 738 18.66 -2.85 -22.34
N ASN A 739 18.17 -1.62 -22.53
CA ASN A 739 16.75 -1.34 -22.76
C ASN A 739 16.21 -1.91 -24.09
N ASP A 740 17.04 -2.65 -24.83
CA ASP A 740 16.68 -3.31 -26.07
C ASP A 740 16.94 -4.82 -26.02
N ASN A 741 15.88 -5.63 -25.98
CA ASN A 741 15.95 -7.09 -26.10
C ASN A 741 16.74 -7.53 -27.34
N GLU A 742 16.83 -6.67 -28.37
CA GLU A 742 17.59 -6.93 -29.56
C GLU A 742 19.12 -6.92 -29.33
N GLU A 743 19.63 -6.09 -28.41
CA GLU A 743 21.05 -5.99 -28.09
C GLU A 743 21.52 -7.13 -27.17
N VAL A 744 20.76 -7.53 -26.14
CA VAL A 744 21.05 -8.75 -25.35
C VAL A 744 21.12 -9.95 -26.28
N MET A 745 20.19 -10.02 -27.23
CA MET A 745 20.13 -11.06 -28.24
C MET A 745 21.30 -11.05 -29.22
N ASN A 746 21.73 -9.87 -29.67
CA ASN A 746 22.93 -9.74 -30.51
C ASN A 746 24.19 -10.13 -29.73
N ARG A 747 24.26 -9.83 -28.42
CA ARG A 747 25.36 -10.21 -27.54
C ARG A 747 25.43 -11.72 -27.33
N LEU A 748 24.35 -12.41 -26.96
CA LEU A 748 24.30 -13.88 -26.86
C LEU A 748 24.65 -14.57 -28.18
N HIS A 749 24.14 -14.02 -29.29
CA HIS A 749 24.48 -14.51 -30.63
C HIS A 749 25.97 -14.39 -30.92
N SER A 750 26.61 -13.31 -30.45
CA SER A 750 28.05 -13.04 -30.62
C SER A 750 28.95 -13.75 -29.60
N ALA A 751 28.44 -14.10 -28.41
CA ALA A 751 29.21 -14.58 -27.26
C ALA A 751 29.82 -15.99 -27.45
N ARG A 752 29.41 -16.74 -28.49
CA ARG A 752 29.90 -18.10 -28.78
C ARG A 752 29.99 -18.97 -27.51
N LEU A 753 28.86 -19.07 -26.82
CA LEU A 753 28.75 -19.74 -25.52
C LEU A 753 29.23 -21.20 -25.63
N GLY A 754 30.15 -21.59 -24.74
CA GLY A 754 30.82 -22.89 -24.75
C GLY A 754 31.71 -23.07 -23.52
N LYS A 755 32.62 -24.05 -23.55
CA LYS A 755 33.46 -24.43 -22.41
C LYS A 755 34.23 -23.26 -21.80
N THR A 756 35.02 -22.56 -22.62
CA THR A 756 35.88 -21.46 -22.15
C THR A 756 35.06 -20.36 -21.50
N PHE A 757 33.88 -20.09 -22.06
CA PHE A 757 32.95 -19.12 -21.51
C PHE A 757 32.41 -19.56 -20.15
N ALA A 758 32.00 -20.84 -20.01
CA ALA A 758 31.53 -21.37 -18.74
C ALA A 758 32.63 -21.35 -17.67
N GLU A 759 33.89 -21.64 -18.03
CA GLU A 759 35.05 -21.53 -17.14
C GLU A 759 35.24 -20.09 -16.65
N ASP A 760 35.18 -19.12 -17.56
CA ASP A 760 35.28 -17.69 -17.23
C ASP A 760 34.12 -17.21 -16.35
N ALA A 761 32.88 -17.59 -16.67
CA ALA A 761 31.71 -17.23 -15.88
C ALA A 761 31.77 -17.79 -14.45
N VAL A 762 32.18 -19.06 -14.30
CA VAL A 762 32.42 -19.66 -12.98
C VAL A 762 33.51 -18.89 -12.24
N ARG A 763 34.62 -18.54 -12.91
CA ARG A 763 35.72 -17.78 -12.30
C ARG A 763 35.29 -16.40 -11.82
N VAL A 764 34.49 -15.67 -12.61
CA VAL A 764 33.94 -14.35 -12.24
C VAL A 764 33.05 -14.46 -11.01
N LEU A 765 32.05 -15.36 -11.01
CA LEU A 765 31.14 -15.52 -9.87
C LEU A 765 31.84 -16.09 -8.62
N SER A 766 32.87 -16.91 -8.81
CA SER A 766 33.66 -17.51 -7.73
C SER A 766 34.42 -16.45 -6.92
N HIS A 767 34.89 -15.37 -7.56
CA HIS A 767 35.66 -14.29 -6.94
C HIS A 767 34.82 -13.05 -6.62
N PHE A 768 33.50 -13.12 -6.85
CA PHE A 768 32.63 -11.98 -6.69
C PHE A 768 32.58 -11.49 -5.22
N ALA A 769 32.83 -10.20 -5.03
CA ALA A 769 32.73 -9.47 -3.77
C ALA A 769 32.35 -8.00 -4.04
N PRO A 770 31.17 -7.53 -3.58
CA PRO A 770 30.72 -6.17 -3.85
C PRO A 770 31.50 -5.15 -3.00
N GLY A 771 32.11 -4.14 -3.63
CA GLY A 771 32.64 -2.94 -2.95
C GLY A 771 34.14 -2.67 -3.02
N GLU A 772 34.94 -3.40 -3.82
CA GLU A 772 36.39 -3.13 -3.93
C GLU A 772 36.85 -2.43 -5.23
N ALA A 773 35.97 -2.11 -6.20
CA ALA A 773 36.35 -1.32 -7.37
C ALA A 773 35.20 -0.46 -7.94
N GLU A 774 35.50 0.79 -8.29
CA GLU A 774 34.64 1.62 -9.12
C GLU A 774 34.49 0.97 -10.51
N GLY A 775 33.29 0.41 -10.78
CA GLY A 775 32.71 0.22 -12.11
C GLY A 775 33.43 -0.70 -13.12
N ASP A 776 33.25 -2.02 -13.01
CA ASP A 776 33.19 -3.00 -14.15
C ASP A 776 32.78 -4.43 -13.68
N ASP A 777 33.08 -4.77 -12.42
CA ASP A 777 32.94 -6.14 -11.89
C ASP A 777 31.49 -6.62 -11.74
N ASP A 778 30.56 -5.73 -11.35
CA ASP A 778 29.14 -6.04 -11.19
C ASP A 778 28.47 -6.38 -12.53
N ALA A 779 28.80 -5.65 -13.59
CA ALA A 779 28.29 -5.90 -14.94
C ALA A 779 28.81 -7.24 -15.49
N SER A 780 30.08 -7.54 -15.25
CA SER A 780 30.71 -8.81 -15.62
C SER A 780 30.09 -10.00 -14.88
N ALA A 781 29.79 -9.86 -13.59
CA ALA A 781 29.16 -10.90 -12.79
C ALA A 781 27.68 -11.13 -13.16
N ARG A 782 26.94 -10.05 -13.48
CA ARG A 782 25.59 -10.12 -14.06
C ARG A 782 25.58 -10.90 -15.38
N LEU A 783 26.49 -10.56 -16.30
CA LEU A 783 26.67 -11.27 -17.57
C LEU A 783 26.99 -12.75 -17.36
N ALA A 784 27.99 -13.05 -16.53
CA ALA A 784 28.36 -14.42 -16.19
C ALA A 784 27.18 -15.24 -15.63
N LEU A 785 26.34 -14.63 -14.79
CA LEU A 785 25.17 -15.30 -14.23
C LEU A 785 24.08 -15.54 -15.27
N ALA A 786 23.76 -14.53 -16.09
CA ALA A 786 22.79 -14.62 -17.17
C ALA A 786 23.14 -15.74 -18.17
N ASP A 787 24.41 -15.82 -18.57
CA ASP A 787 24.88 -16.80 -19.54
C ASP A 787 24.88 -18.23 -18.95
N LEU A 788 25.25 -18.41 -17.68
CA LEU A 788 25.15 -19.71 -17.00
C LEU A 788 23.69 -20.17 -16.84
N ILE A 789 22.74 -19.24 -16.60
CA ILE A 789 21.31 -19.57 -16.57
C ILE A 789 20.87 -20.10 -17.94
N PHE A 790 21.22 -19.42 -19.03
CA PHE A 790 20.88 -19.86 -20.37
C PHE A 790 21.50 -21.22 -20.70
N MET A 791 22.79 -21.39 -20.42
CA MET A 791 23.49 -22.65 -20.67
C MET A 791 22.87 -23.81 -19.88
N VAL A 792 22.60 -23.65 -18.59
CA VAL A 792 22.16 -24.76 -17.72
C VAL A 792 20.65 -24.96 -17.73
N CYS A 793 19.88 -23.91 -17.48
CA CYS A 793 18.43 -24.00 -17.28
C CYS A 793 17.69 -24.24 -18.60
N GLU A 794 18.03 -23.51 -19.67
CA GLU A 794 17.37 -23.70 -20.97
C GLU A 794 17.76 -25.02 -21.64
N SER A 795 19.00 -25.50 -21.45
CA SER A 795 19.37 -26.87 -21.85
C SER A 795 18.59 -27.92 -21.08
N ALA A 796 18.29 -27.70 -19.80
CA ALA A 796 17.45 -28.61 -19.03
C ALA A 796 16.01 -28.63 -19.57
N LYS A 797 15.44 -27.48 -19.95
CA LYS A 797 14.09 -27.39 -20.53
C LYS A 797 14.00 -27.97 -21.95
N MET A 798 14.96 -27.66 -22.84
CA MET A 798 14.84 -27.85 -24.30
C MET A 798 15.94 -28.77 -24.88
N ASN A 799 15.54 -29.72 -25.75
CA ASN A 799 16.49 -30.63 -26.42
C ASN A 799 17.40 -29.92 -27.43
N PRO A 800 16.91 -29.01 -28.31
CA PRO A 800 17.78 -28.35 -29.30
C PRO A 800 18.90 -27.53 -28.66
N ILE A 801 18.62 -26.86 -27.53
CA ILE A 801 19.61 -26.05 -26.81
C ILE A 801 20.69 -26.95 -26.19
N ARG A 802 20.27 -28.00 -25.48
CA ARG A 802 21.19 -29.02 -24.93
C ARG A 802 22.10 -29.60 -26.01
N ASP A 803 21.53 -30.01 -27.14
CA ASP A 803 22.28 -30.71 -28.20
C ASP A 803 23.24 -29.75 -28.92
N ALA A 804 22.85 -28.49 -29.12
CA ALA A 804 23.70 -27.46 -29.70
C ALA A 804 24.89 -27.11 -28.78
N PHE A 805 24.68 -27.03 -27.47
CA PHE A 805 25.78 -26.85 -26.50
C PHE A 805 26.68 -28.07 -26.41
N ALA A 806 26.12 -29.29 -26.40
CA ALA A 806 26.93 -30.51 -26.39
C ALA A 806 27.78 -30.64 -27.66
N HIS A 807 27.26 -30.25 -28.82
CA HIS A 807 27.98 -30.33 -30.10
C HIS A 807 29.08 -29.26 -30.23
N GLY A 808 28.78 -28.01 -29.87
CA GLY A 808 29.75 -26.90 -29.97
C GLY A 808 30.46 -26.57 -28.66
N TRP A 809 30.46 -27.48 -27.68
CA TRP A 809 31.01 -27.26 -26.34
C TRP A 809 32.45 -26.72 -26.38
N SER A 810 33.33 -27.34 -27.16
CA SER A 810 34.76 -26.98 -27.21
C SER A 810 35.06 -25.78 -28.11
N THR A 811 34.16 -25.41 -29.03
CA THR A 811 34.37 -24.37 -30.06
C THR A 811 33.53 -23.11 -29.86
N GLY A 812 32.55 -23.17 -28.95
CA GLY A 812 31.49 -22.19 -28.78
C GLY A 812 30.36 -22.37 -29.80
N THR A 813 29.12 -22.18 -29.34
CA THR A 813 27.89 -22.23 -30.15
C THR A 813 27.22 -20.86 -30.15
N GLY A 814 26.86 -20.35 -31.33
CA GLY A 814 25.96 -19.21 -31.47
C GLY A 814 24.51 -19.67 -31.62
N PHE A 815 23.55 -18.91 -31.07
CA PHE A 815 22.14 -19.26 -31.12
C PHE A 815 21.33 -18.21 -31.87
N THR A 816 20.33 -18.66 -32.63
CA THR A 816 19.36 -17.76 -33.29
C THR A 816 18.35 -17.26 -32.27
N LYS A 817 17.92 -15.99 -32.38
CA LYS A 817 16.96 -15.27 -31.50
C LYS A 817 15.60 -15.98 -31.26
N GLN A 818 15.36 -17.08 -31.95
CA GLN A 818 14.08 -17.76 -32.13
C GLN A 818 13.72 -18.71 -30.97
N TRP A 819 14.61 -18.98 -30.01
CA TRP A 819 14.36 -20.00 -28.96
C TRP A 819 14.20 -19.44 -27.54
N LEU A 820 14.62 -18.19 -27.29
CA LEU A 820 14.82 -17.63 -25.94
C LEU A 820 13.54 -17.39 -25.13
N TYR A 821 12.34 -17.58 -25.70
CA TYR A 821 11.06 -17.26 -25.03
C TYR A 821 9.95 -18.27 -25.28
N HIS A 822 10.29 -19.44 -25.82
CA HIS A 822 9.30 -20.36 -26.36
C HIS A 822 9.06 -21.58 -25.48
N SER A 823 9.90 -21.84 -24.47
CA SER A 823 9.79 -23.03 -23.63
C SER A 823 8.48 -23.08 -22.83
N GLU A 824 8.04 -21.91 -22.34
CA GLU A 824 6.82 -21.71 -21.58
C GLU A 824 5.59 -21.82 -22.49
N LEU A 825 5.65 -21.20 -23.67
CA LEU A 825 4.58 -21.26 -24.68
C LEU A 825 4.32 -22.69 -25.16
N ILE A 826 5.40 -23.43 -25.44
CA ILE A 826 5.30 -24.84 -25.83
C ILE A 826 4.76 -25.68 -24.67
N SER A 827 5.21 -25.42 -23.42
CA SER A 827 4.69 -26.08 -22.23
C SER A 827 3.18 -25.85 -22.04
N VAL A 828 2.70 -24.62 -22.23
CA VAL A 828 1.26 -24.29 -22.17
C VAL A 828 0.47 -25.00 -23.27
N ALA A 829 0.97 -25.00 -24.50
CA ALA A 829 0.30 -25.70 -25.61
C ALA A 829 0.20 -27.21 -25.35
N LEU A 830 1.28 -27.83 -24.83
CA LEU A 830 1.30 -29.24 -24.43
C LEU A 830 0.32 -29.55 -23.29
N LEU A 831 0.25 -28.69 -22.26
CA LEU A 831 -0.70 -28.85 -21.16
C LEU A 831 -2.15 -28.71 -21.62
N ASN A 832 -2.46 -27.74 -22.49
CA ASN A 832 -3.79 -27.57 -23.05
C ASN A 832 -4.19 -28.78 -23.92
N TRP A 833 -3.25 -29.29 -24.71
CA TRP A 833 -3.45 -30.51 -25.49
C TRP A 833 -3.74 -31.72 -24.59
N LYS A 834 -3.03 -31.88 -23.46
CA LYS A 834 -3.33 -32.92 -22.46
C LYS A 834 -4.70 -32.71 -21.81
N ASP A 835 -5.02 -31.49 -21.40
CA ASP A 835 -6.28 -31.18 -20.70
C ASP A 835 -7.51 -31.40 -21.60
N ASP A 836 -7.37 -31.17 -22.90
CA ASP A 836 -8.38 -31.51 -23.93
C ASP A 836 -8.31 -32.98 -24.38
N LYS A 837 -7.74 -33.86 -23.55
CA LYS A 837 -7.63 -35.31 -23.82
C LYS A 837 -7.01 -35.61 -25.19
N TYR A 838 -6.02 -34.83 -25.58
CA TYR A 838 -5.25 -34.95 -26.81
C TYR A 838 -6.06 -34.74 -28.10
N CYS A 839 -7.25 -34.15 -28.01
CA CYS A 839 -8.18 -33.98 -29.13
C CYS A 839 -7.82 -32.81 -30.06
N SER A 840 -7.34 -31.68 -29.51
CA SER A 840 -6.99 -30.50 -30.30
C SER A 840 -5.62 -29.93 -29.94
N TRP A 841 -4.81 -29.62 -30.97
CA TRP A 841 -3.55 -28.89 -30.81
C TRP A 841 -3.80 -27.41 -31.08
N THR A 842 -3.62 -26.59 -30.04
CA THR A 842 -3.82 -25.15 -30.14
C THR A 842 -2.55 -24.43 -29.72
N MET A 843 -1.88 -23.80 -30.69
CA MET A 843 -0.73 -22.92 -30.48
C MET A 843 -0.90 -21.69 -31.37
N ASN A 844 -0.49 -20.52 -30.89
CA ASN A 844 -0.61 -19.29 -31.67
C ASN A 844 0.13 -19.40 -33.02
N PRO A 845 -0.55 -19.17 -34.17
CA PRO A 845 0.02 -19.40 -35.50
C PRO A 845 1.29 -18.59 -35.80
N ARG A 846 1.41 -17.37 -35.25
CA ARG A 846 2.62 -16.54 -35.43
C ARG A 846 3.83 -17.18 -34.75
N HIS A 847 3.67 -17.65 -33.52
CA HIS A 847 4.75 -18.30 -32.76
C HIS A 847 5.07 -19.68 -33.30
N ALA A 848 4.05 -20.48 -33.62
CA ALA A 848 4.17 -21.78 -34.27
C ALA A 848 4.98 -21.69 -35.58
N LYS A 849 4.75 -20.65 -36.39
CA LYS A 849 5.52 -20.38 -37.61
C LYS A 849 6.93 -19.90 -37.31
N ILE A 850 7.12 -19.04 -36.30
CA ILE A 850 8.44 -18.55 -35.89
C ILE A 850 9.32 -19.72 -35.48
N ILE A 851 8.88 -20.66 -34.65
CA ILE A 851 9.71 -21.76 -34.11
C ILE A 851 9.61 -23.07 -34.89
N GLY A 852 8.76 -23.13 -35.92
CA GLY A 852 8.58 -24.33 -36.75
C GLY A 852 7.82 -25.48 -36.08
N ILE A 853 7.08 -25.23 -34.99
CA ILE A 853 6.27 -26.22 -34.30
C ILE A 853 4.84 -26.14 -34.84
N GLN A 854 4.40 -27.14 -35.59
CA GLN A 854 3.06 -27.17 -36.20
C GLN A 854 2.17 -28.27 -35.60
N SER A 855 2.75 -29.19 -34.83
CA SER A 855 2.06 -30.31 -34.21
C SER A 855 2.53 -30.57 -32.77
N PRO A 856 1.77 -31.33 -31.97
CA PRO A 856 2.22 -31.78 -30.65
C PRO A 856 3.52 -32.60 -30.72
N ILE A 857 3.72 -33.37 -31.80
CA ILE A 857 4.93 -34.18 -31.99
C ILE A 857 6.16 -33.28 -32.16
N ASP A 858 6.03 -32.19 -32.92
CA ASP A 858 7.12 -31.21 -33.05
C ASP A 858 7.46 -30.56 -31.70
N ALA A 859 6.43 -30.26 -30.90
CA ALA A 859 6.58 -29.69 -29.56
C ALA A 859 7.33 -30.64 -28.60
N LEU A 860 7.00 -31.94 -28.63
CA LEU A 860 7.65 -32.96 -27.82
C LEU A 860 9.12 -33.17 -28.24
N GLN A 861 9.45 -33.03 -29.53
CA GLN A 861 10.86 -33.09 -29.95
C GLN A 861 11.68 -31.93 -29.37
N VAL A 862 11.05 -30.76 -29.18
CA VAL A 862 11.70 -29.55 -28.67
C VAL A 862 11.78 -29.50 -27.15
N ILE A 863 10.67 -29.76 -26.43
CA ILE A 863 10.60 -29.63 -24.97
C ILE A 863 10.79 -30.97 -24.27
N HIS A 864 11.66 -30.98 -23.26
CA HIS A 864 11.86 -32.14 -22.40
C HIS A 864 11.20 -31.96 -21.03
N LEU A 865 11.45 -30.83 -20.34
CA LEU A 865 10.81 -30.53 -19.06
C LEU A 865 9.62 -29.61 -19.31
N VAL A 866 8.40 -30.10 -19.05
CA VAL A 866 7.19 -29.30 -19.20
C VAL A 866 6.95 -28.51 -17.93
N ARG A 867 6.98 -27.18 -18.02
CA ARG A 867 6.65 -26.33 -16.87
C ARG A 867 5.16 -26.46 -16.56
N ASN A 868 4.85 -26.72 -15.29
CA ASN A 868 3.49 -26.92 -14.84
C ASN A 868 2.82 -25.58 -14.57
N PHE A 869 1.70 -25.33 -15.23
CA PHE A 869 0.91 -24.12 -15.09
C PHE A 869 -0.53 -24.43 -14.69
N THR A 870 -1.07 -23.70 -13.73
CA THR A 870 -2.51 -23.70 -13.45
C THR A 870 -3.29 -23.06 -14.60
N VAL A 871 -4.60 -23.27 -14.66
CA VAL A 871 -5.44 -22.74 -15.74
C VAL A 871 -5.39 -21.21 -15.76
N GLU A 872 -5.41 -20.60 -14.58
CA GLU A 872 -5.32 -19.16 -14.37
C GLU A 872 -3.97 -18.62 -14.87
N GLU A 873 -2.88 -19.34 -14.60
CA GLU A 873 -1.53 -18.96 -15.04
C GLU A 873 -1.38 -19.01 -16.55
N ARG A 874 -2.01 -19.99 -17.22
CA ARG A 874 -2.03 -20.09 -18.68
C ARG A 874 -2.83 -18.96 -19.29
N GLN A 875 -3.95 -18.57 -18.67
CA GLN A 875 -4.76 -17.42 -19.12
C GLN A 875 -4.01 -16.10 -18.95
N LEU A 876 -3.32 -15.91 -17.83
CA LEU A 876 -2.47 -14.74 -17.59
C LEU A 876 -1.29 -14.69 -18.57
N LEU A 877 -0.65 -15.82 -18.84
CA LEU A 877 0.44 -15.92 -19.82
C LEU A 877 -0.07 -15.60 -21.23
N HIS A 878 -1.25 -16.09 -21.58
CA HIS A 878 -1.91 -15.77 -22.85
C HIS A 878 -2.18 -14.26 -22.96
N TYR A 879 -2.76 -13.64 -21.94
CA TYR A 879 -3.01 -12.20 -21.91
C TYR A 879 -1.71 -11.37 -22.00
N ALA A 880 -0.66 -11.77 -21.27
CA ALA A 880 0.62 -11.07 -21.27
C ALA A 880 1.39 -11.15 -22.60
N ILE A 881 1.11 -12.17 -23.42
CA ILE A 881 1.80 -12.38 -24.70
C ILE A 881 0.96 -11.89 -25.89
N TYR A 882 -0.37 -12.03 -25.80
CA TYR A 882 -1.28 -11.81 -26.94
C TYR A 882 -2.26 -10.63 -26.74
N GLY A 883 -2.39 -10.09 -25.53
CA GLY A 883 -3.45 -9.13 -25.20
C GLY A 883 -4.81 -9.81 -25.02
N SER A 884 -5.87 -9.00 -24.90
CA SER A 884 -7.24 -9.50 -24.80
C SER A 884 -7.65 -10.24 -26.09
N PRO A 885 -8.42 -11.34 -26.01
CA PRO A 885 -8.93 -12.04 -27.19
C PRO A 885 -9.90 -11.20 -28.06
N SER A 886 -10.28 -9.99 -27.64
CA SER A 886 -11.08 -9.04 -28.40
C SER A 886 -10.32 -8.28 -29.49
N ASP A 887 -9.00 -8.44 -29.59
CA ASP A 887 -8.14 -7.70 -30.53
C ASP A 887 -7.76 -8.53 -31.79
N GLU A 888 -8.34 -9.72 -31.99
CA GLU A 888 -8.14 -10.56 -33.19
C GLU A 888 -9.37 -10.63 -34.15
N GLU A 889 -10.18 -9.56 -34.23
CA GLU A 889 -11.07 -9.31 -35.39
C GLU A 889 -10.66 -8.07 -36.21
#